data_AF-A0A1M5IAB8-F1
#
_entry.id   AF-A0A1M5IAB8-F1
#
_cell.length_a   1.000
_cell.length_b   1.000
_cell.length_c   1.000
_cell.angle_alpha   90.00
_cell.angle_beta   90.00
_cell.angle_gamma   90.00
#
_symmetry.space_group_name_H-M   'P 1'
#
loop_
_entity.id
_entity.type
_entity.pdbx_description
1 polymer ?
#
loop_
_entity_poly.entity_id
_entity_poly.type
_entity_poly.pdbx_seq_one_letter_code
_entity_poly.pdbx_strand_id
1 'polypeptide(L)'
;MSQFPASQSGWLPARGSALLASASVLALTLGFVPDRVHAAGWNLYDGYTQSYSVTYANSLETALADKDTLHVGLSVGGSPVTVTMDTGSVGLVLSANHVASYSTSGTPGWEYYNSSGLLLTGYFNDYTVELDNGTDANGNPTTVTATLPVLVVTEAYCLGVGSDPCDAEASKNSVSMMGVGYDRNTMGTGSVDLSLSGKQLNEQLNAAPTTSEAYNLFLNIDGMAEGALRRGYIITPTGVELGLTAANTSSQAFTYAQLVLNSAGTNGATSNWQSVAADVTLAGTSSTATLLMDTGITGSFFEIPGGTEGPATAGTVITISLAGGSATYSFVVGDTANPQTPGTVTIGPPAAAFVNSGLHTYAGFNVLFDADGGFLGVAANGFSGATNASVTQLIAATGPLTLTQAFETDLPVMLLDASTINTSTTATFDAGIFGPGSLTLNGGTVVLNGAVTNGGGVTAASGTTALNGTMTGNLTVASGASFYNYNNGYAVAAGNILVNDGLFVGANSGAAFVNAGTVDNSGSFVGAVNNSGSWTNSGTLTGDVTNSGTFSNSNLVDGNITNTGSLTNTGEIEGDVTSTGPIANQGTVTGTLTVYNQHSGNGTVGTLSAKPGALVSPGNSVGTIIVSGDATFEPGSVLYAELGANGLSDLLVVGGTLVADGATLYLAAANGFEPVLGNSYSVIQAGSIASNFTVASPFFGSTASPFPFLGASLDGTGVLTLGRSALRFEDFAVTQNERMAASAAETLGLQSPLNQALALMSIAEVPSVFDSLSGEIAASAESTLQQQSIYLRDAVTGRVRQAFSDAAGPEASGSQTARLAPGLDATAWTQAYGAWGNSWSDGNAAAVSRSIGGFLLGADAALGDAWRVGLAGGYSQSDFSLDGVGGGGTSDNYDVAIYGGTRQGDASLRFGAGYTWHDIATGRTALLPTTAEFLSADYQGGTAQVFGEAAYDVRLGRAVLEPYVNLAYVNLTMDGFWETGGAAALTFAESTMSTTFNVLGMRLGQAFDIGNGLQLLTRGSLGWQHAFGDITPQATAAFLGSSAFTVAGLPIAQDAALIDAFIGFRPTSRVDFGLRYSGQIADDATDNAVQGTLDIRF
;
A
#
# COMPACT_ATOMS: atom_id res chain seq x y z
N MET A 1 -20.01 -35.99 -0.98
CA MET A 1 -20.76 -36.99 -1.78
C MET A 1 -22.19 -36.46 -1.92
N SER A 2 -22.93 -36.42 -3.05
CA SER A 2 -22.69 -36.68 -4.50
C SER A 2 -24.07 -36.59 -5.22
N GLN A 3 -24.28 -36.17 -6.48
CA GLN A 3 -23.43 -35.61 -7.56
C GLN A 3 -24.31 -34.97 -8.69
N PHE A 4 -23.68 -34.44 -9.75
CA PHE A 4 -24.24 -34.02 -11.06
C PHE A 4 -25.02 -35.14 -11.82
N PRO A 5 -25.87 -34.90 -12.88
CA PRO A 5 -25.59 -34.23 -14.19
C PRO A 5 -26.69 -33.27 -14.76
N ALA A 6 -26.42 -32.27 -15.64
CA ALA A 6 -26.19 -32.25 -17.11
C ALA A 6 -27.43 -32.64 -17.99
N SER A 7 -27.77 -32.06 -19.16
CA SER A 7 -27.12 -31.09 -20.08
C SER A 7 -28.08 -30.53 -21.19
N GLN A 8 -27.81 -29.30 -21.71
CA GLN A 8 -28.17 -28.71 -23.05
C GLN A 8 -29.68 -28.59 -23.45
N SER A 9 -30.18 -27.53 -24.14
CA SER A 9 -29.66 -26.24 -24.67
C SER A 9 -30.86 -25.23 -24.76
N GLY A 10 -30.83 -24.02 -25.34
CA GLY A 10 -29.90 -23.30 -26.24
C GLY A 10 -30.46 -21.93 -26.70
N TRP A 11 -30.12 -21.49 -27.92
CA TRP A 11 -30.38 -20.19 -28.59
C TRP A 11 -29.60 -18.95 -28.11
N LEU A 12 -29.15 -18.16 -29.09
CA LEU A 12 -28.22 -17.01 -29.11
C LEU A 12 -28.92 -15.81 -29.80
N PRO A 13 -28.37 -14.57 -29.91
CA PRO A 13 -26.94 -14.21 -29.99
C PRO A 13 -26.48 -12.86 -29.35
N ALA A 14 -25.19 -12.56 -29.59
CA ALA A 14 -24.54 -11.24 -29.72
C ALA A 14 -23.53 -10.83 -28.63
N ARG A 15 -22.23 -11.03 -28.91
CA ARG A 15 -21.10 -10.21 -28.43
C ARG A 15 -20.06 -10.09 -29.56
N GLY A 16 -19.49 -8.90 -29.72
CA GLY A 16 -18.36 -8.65 -30.62
C GLY A 16 -17.02 -8.88 -29.90
N SER A 17 -16.00 -9.27 -30.66
CA SER A 17 -14.64 -9.51 -30.17
C SER A 17 -13.65 -8.56 -30.84
N ALA A 18 -12.68 -8.05 -30.09
CA ALA A 18 -11.59 -7.23 -30.62
C ALA A 18 -10.65 -8.06 -31.51
N LEU A 19 -10.07 -7.41 -32.52
CA LEU A 19 -9.05 -7.95 -33.41
C LEU A 19 -7.76 -7.14 -33.23
N LEU A 20 -6.66 -7.84 -32.95
CA LEU A 20 -5.31 -7.29 -33.00
C LEU A 20 -4.94 -7.00 -34.47
N ALA A 21 -4.51 -5.77 -34.75
CA ALA A 21 -4.11 -5.35 -36.09
C ALA A 21 -2.58 -5.37 -36.23
N SER A 22 -2.06 -6.35 -36.97
CA SER A 22 -0.68 -6.34 -37.44
C SER A 22 -0.52 -5.35 -38.59
N ALA A 23 0.40 -4.39 -38.47
CA ALA A 23 0.62 -3.38 -39.49
C ALA A 23 1.47 -3.92 -40.65
N SER A 24 0.83 -4.27 -41.76
CA SER A 24 1.52 -4.57 -43.03
C SER A 24 1.73 -3.29 -43.84
N VAL A 25 2.98 -2.87 -44.01
CA VAL A 25 3.33 -1.76 -44.92
C VAL A 25 3.28 -2.28 -46.35
N LEU A 26 2.25 -1.89 -47.11
CA LEU A 26 2.11 -2.21 -48.53
C LEU A 26 2.44 -0.95 -49.36
N ALA A 27 3.64 -0.90 -49.94
CA ALA A 27 4.05 0.20 -50.80
C ALA A 27 3.32 0.17 -52.15
N LEU A 28 2.65 1.26 -52.51
CA LEU A 28 2.03 1.43 -53.82
C LEU A 28 3.06 1.97 -54.82
N THR A 29 3.58 1.13 -55.71
CA THR A 29 4.45 1.58 -56.80
C THR A 29 3.62 2.07 -57.98
N LEU A 30 3.33 3.37 -58.02
CA LEU A 30 2.96 4.06 -59.26
C LEU A 30 4.24 4.51 -59.97
N GLY A 31 4.45 4.02 -61.19
CA GLY A 31 5.68 4.24 -61.94
C GLY A 31 5.87 5.70 -62.35
N PHE A 32 6.75 6.39 -61.63
CA PHE A 32 7.56 7.47 -62.19
C PHE A 32 8.98 6.93 -62.35
N VAL A 33 9.56 7.10 -63.54
CA VAL A 33 11.01 7.01 -63.72
C VAL A 33 11.58 8.28 -63.07
N PRO A 34 12.40 8.19 -62.01
CA PRO A 34 13.04 9.38 -61.48
C PRO A 34 14.12 9.83 -62.46
N ASP A 35 14.13 11.12 -62.78
CA ASP A 35 15.38 11.78 -63.18
C ASP A 35 16.44 11.53 -62.09
N ARG A 36 17.73 11.56 -62.47
CA ARG A 36 18.86 11.20 -61.60
C ARG A 36 18.75 11.88 -60.23
N VAL A 37 18.28 11.13 -59.24
CA VAL A 37 18.31 11.52 -57.83
C VAL A 37 19.79 11.71 -57.47
N HIS A 38 20.13 12.83 -56.84
CA HIS A 38 21.46 13.04 -56.28
C HIS A 38 21.74 11.87 -55.32
N ALA A 39 22.88 11.21 -55.44
CA ALA A 39 23.27 10.18 -54.47
C ALA A 39 23.34 10.84 -53.08
N ALA A 40 22.74 10.20 -52.08
CA ALA A 40 22.77 10.69 -50.70
C ALA A 40 24.22 10.60 -50.21
N GLY A 41 24.72 11.71 -49.67
CA GLY A 41 26.13 11.89 -49.37
C GLY A 41 26.48 11.76 -47.90
N TRP A 42 27.79 11.72 -47.68
CA TRP A 42 28.41 12.05 -46.39
C TRP A 42 29.78 12.66 -46.64
N ASN A 43 30.21 13.55 -45.75
CA ASN A 43 31.46 14.29 -45.91
C ASN A 43 32.71 13.53 -45.39
N LEU A 44 32.58 12.24 -45.05
CA LEU A 44 33.65 11.43 -44.44
C LEU A 44 34.93 11.39 -45.30
N TYR A 45 34.76 11.46 -46.62
CA TYR A 45 35.85 11.36 -47.60
C TYR A 45 36.28 12.70 -48.21
N ASP A 46 35.66 13.82 -47.82
CA ASP A 46 35.87 15.15 -48.41
C ASP A 46 37.26 15.74 -48.13
N GLY A 47 37.92 15.27 -47.07
CA GLY A 47 39.29 15.67 -46.72
C GLY A 47 40.38 15.10 -47.64
N TYR A 48 40.05 14.11 -48.49
CA TYR A 48 41.01 13.37 -49.30
C TYR A 48 40.80 13.64 -50.79
N THR A 49 41.89 13.96 -51.50
CA THR A 49 41.85 14.46 -52.89
C THR A 49 42.69 13.65 -53.87
N GLN A 50 43.43 12.65 -53.37
CA GLN A 50 44.27 11.77 -54.18
C GLN A 50 43.71 10.35 -54.15
N SER A 51 43.72 9.70 -55.31
CA SER A 51 43.42 8.29 -55.52
C SER A 51 44.14 7.80 -56.77
N TYR A 52 44.26 6.50 -56.91
CA TYR A 52 44.81 5.84 -58.10
C TYR A 52 43.84 4.78 -58.62
N SER A 53 43.95 4.42 -59.90
CA SER A 53 43.21 3.28 -60.47
C SER A 53 44.19 2.31 -61.14
N VAL A 54 44.03 1.02 -60.89
CA VAL A 54 44.89 -0.05 -61.40
C VAL A 54 44.02 -1.06 -62.14
N THR A 55 44.28 -1.28 -63.43
CA THR A 55 43.51 -2.23 -64.24
C THR A 55 44.03 -3.66 -64.09
N TYR A 56 43.14 -4.64 -64.07
CA TYR A 56 43.52 -6.06 -64.06
C TYR A 56 44.28 -6.47 -65.33
N ALA A 57 45.10 -7.52 -65.21
CA ALA A 57 45.76 -8.18 -66.35
C ALA A 57 44.77 -9.01 -67.20
N ASN A 58 43.67 -9.49 -66.61
CA ASN A 58 42.52 -10.09 -67.27
C ASN A 58 41.22 -9.40 -66.79
N SER A 59 40.27 -9.14 -67.68
CA SER A 59 39.01 -8.50 -67.28
C SER A 59 38.13 -9.44 -66.46
N LEU A 60 37.23 -8.90 -65.61
CA LEU A 60 36.25 -9.72 -64.88
C LEU A 60 35.40 -10.57 -65.86
N GLU A 61 35.03 -10.03 -67.02
CA GLU A 61 34.30 -10.77 -68.06
C GLU A 61 35.10 -12.00 -68.55
N THR A 62 36.42 -11.84 -68.76
CA THR A 62 37.33 -12.92 -69.14
C THR A 62 37.47 -13.96 -68.02
N ALA A 63 37.70 -13.51 -66.78
CA ALA A 63 37.86 -14.39 -65.63
C ALA A 63 36.62 -15.28 -65.41
N LEU A 64 35.42 -14.69 -65.44
CA LEU A 64 34.15 -15.43 -65.29
C LEU A 64 33.89 -16.40 -66.46
N ALA A 65 34.26 -16.03 -67.69
CA ALA A 65 34.07 -16.88 -68.87
C ALA A 65 35.02 -18.09 -68.90
N ASP A 66 36.29 -17.89 -68.56
CA ASP A 66 37.34 -18.92 -68.58
C ASP A 66 37.41 -19.75 -67.29
N LYS A 67 36.60 -19.40 -66.27
CA LYS A 67 36.62 -19.95 -64.90
C LYS A 67 37.96 -19.72 -64.19
N ASP A 68 38.54 -18.56 -64.44
CA ASP A 68 39.78 -18.07 -63.86
C ASP A 68 39.49 -16.99 -62.79
N THR A 69 40.53 -16.61 -62.06
CA THR A 69 40.53 -15.58 -61.01
C THR A 69 40.94 -14.21 -61.58
N LEU A 70 40.87 -13.14 -60.77
CA LEU A 70 41.39 -11.83 -61.17
C LEU A 70 42.91 -11.78 -60.98
N HIS A 71 43.63 -11.36 -62.01
CA HIS A 71 45.08 -11.19 -61.97
C HIS A 71 45.49 -9.72 -62.08
N VAL A 72 46.58 -9.36 -61.42
CA VAL A 72 47.19 -8.02 -61.45
C VAL A 72 48.64 -8.13 -61.95
N GLY A 73 49.05 -7.22 -62.84
CA GLY A 73 50.45 -7.10 -63.25
C GLY A 73 51.21 -6.21 -62.28
N LEU A 74 52.39 -6.65 -61.85
CA LEU A 74 53.26 -5.85 -61.00
C LEU A 74 54.74 -6.22 -61.18
N SER A 75 55.63 -5.39 -60.63
CA SER A 75 57.08 -5.60 -60.59
C SER A 75 57.56 -5.62 -59.15
N VAL A 76 58.23 -6.72 -58.73
CA VAL A 76 58.83 -6.86 -57.40
C VAL A 76 60.34 -6.76 -57.51
N GLY A 77 60.93 -5.70 -56.94
CA GLY A 77 62.37 -5.46 -57.04
C GLY A 77 62.90 -5.39 -58.48
N GLY A 78 62.07 -4.95 -59.43
CA GLY A 78 62.38 -4.90 -60.86
C GLY A 78 62.13 -6.19 -61.64
N SER A 79 61.55 -7.23 -61.01
CA SER A 79 61.15 -8.48 -61.67
C SER A 79 59.64 -8.46 -61.96
N PRO A 80 59.20 -8.45 -63.24
CA PRO A 80 57.78 -8.44 -63.57
C PRO A 80 57.14 -9.80 -63.29
N VAL A 81 55.96 -9.78 -62.65
CA VAL A 81 55.16 -10.97 -62.33
C VAL A 81 53.67 -10.63 -62.41
N THR A 82 52.88 -11.56 -62.92
CA THR A 82 51.42 -11.50 -62.85
C THR A 82 50.98 -12.31 -61.65
N VAL A 83 50.22 -11.70 -60.75
CA VAL A 83 49.77 -12.30 -59.49
C VAL A 83 48.25 -12.45 -59.47
N THR A 84 47.76 -13.53 -58.86
CA THR A 84 46.32 -13.69 -58.57
C THR A 84 45.95 -12.81 -57.38
N MET A 85 44.96 -11.95 -57.56
CA MET A 85 44.41 -11.08 -56.51
C MET A 85 43.34 -11.83 -55.70
N ASP A 86 43.53 -11.89 -54.40
CA ASP A 86 42.75 -12.74 -53.50
C ASP A 86 42.29 -11.97 -52.26
N THR A 87 40.98 -11.75 -52.10
CA THR A 87 40.38 -11.19 -50.87
C THR A 87 40.17 -12.22 -49.75
N GLY A 88 40.42 -13.50 -50.02
CA GLY A 88 40.47 -14.61 -49.07
C GLY A 88 41.79 -14.75 -48.31
N SER A 89 42.86 -14.04 -48.70
CA SER A 89 44.17 -14.01 -48.02
C SER A 89 44.69 -12.58 -47.81
N VAL A 90 45.81 -12.41 -47.11
CA VAL A 90 46.47 -11.11 -46.91
C VAL A 90 47.98 -11.24 -47.07
N GLY A 91 48.57 -10.46 -47.98
CA GLY A 91 50.02 -10.39 -48.21
C GLY A 91 50.45 -10.84 -49.60
N LEU A 92 51.62 -10.35 -50.05
CA LEU A 92 52.20 -10.74 -51.33
C LEU A 92 53.09 -11.99 -51.16
N VAL A 93 52.77 -13.06 -51.88
CA VAL A 93 53.39 -14.39 -51.74
C VAL A 93 53.91 -14.87 -53.09
N LEU A 94 55.24 -14.94 -53.22
CA LEU A 94 55.91 -15.30 -54.47
C LEU A 94 56.85 -16.48 -54.29
N SER A 95 56.88 -17.39 -55.25
CA SER A 95 57.95 -18.38 -55.37
C SER A 95 59.31 -17.69 -55.45
N ALA A 96 60.33 -18.31 -54.84
CA ALA A 96 61.74 -17.97 -55.04
C ALA A 96 62.17 -17.86 -56.52
N ASN A 97 61.45 -18.48 -57.45
CA ASN A 97 61.70 -18.39 -58.90
C ASN A 97 61.17 -17.09 -59.56
N HIS A 98 60.26 -16.37 -58.90
CA HIS A 98 59.66 -15.12 -59.43
C HIS A 98 60.44 -13.86 -59.04
N VAL A 99 61.45 -13.96 -58.17
CA VAL A 99 62.29 -12.83 -57.73
C VAL A 99 63.75 -13.05 -58.10
N ALA A 100 64.42 -12.02 -58.63
CA ALA A 100 65.82 -12.12 -59.07
C ALA A 100 66.81 -12.45 -57.92
N SER A 101 66.51 -12.03 -56.69
CA SER A 101 67.29 -12.34 -55.48
C SER A 101 66.47 -12.10 -54.22
N TYR A 102 66.68 -12.93 -53.19
CA TYR A 102 66.08 -12.81 -51.86
C TYR A 102 67.08 -13.25 -50.78
N SER A 103 66.84 -12.86 -49.53
CA SER A 103 67.63 -13.32 -48.38
C SER A 103 66.90 -14.39 -47.57
N THR A 104 67.63 -15.45 -47.22
CA THR A 104 67.22 -16.44 -46.20
C THR A 104 67.61 -16.03 -44.77
N SER A 105 68.18 -14.82 -44.59
CA SER A 105 68.39 -14.21 -43.28
C SER A 105 67.23 -13.29 -42.86
N GLY A 106 66.16 -13.21 -43.66
CA GLY A 106 64.96 -12.45 -43.33
C GLY A 106 64.13 -13.10 -42.23
N THR A 107 63.01 -12.48 -41.86
CA THR A 107 62.08 -13.05 -40.89
C THR A 107 61.42 -14.29 -41.49
N PRO A 108 61.54 -15.49 -40.88
CA PRO A 108 60.82 -16.67 -41.35
C PRO A 108 59.31 -16.40 -41.36
N GLY A 109 58.61 -16.92 -42.36
CA GLY A 109 57.18 -16.72 -42.52
C GLY A 109 56.48 -17.88 -43.22
N TRP A 110 55.16 -17.84 -43.16
CA TRP A 110 54.29 -18.87 -43.73
C TRP A 110 53.00 -18.27 -44.27
N GLU A 111 52.43 -18.94 -45.28
CA GLU A 111 51.08 -18.73 -45.81
C GLU A 111 50.31 -20.05 -45.78
N TYR A 112 49.05 -20.05 -45.37
CA TYR A 112 48.23 -21.25 -45.26
C TYR A 112 46.85 -21.08 -45.91
N TYR A 113 46.59 -21.90 -46.93
CA TYR A 113 45.31 -21.98 -47.62
C TYR A 113 44.52 -23.19 -47.11
N ASN A 114 43.62 -22.96 -46.15
CA ASN A 114 42.83 -24.01 -45.49
C ASN A 114 41.96 -24.84 -46.46
N SER A 115 41.48 -24.26 -47.57
CA SER A 115 40.65 -24.95 -48.57
C SER A 115 41.37 -26.12 -49.26
N SER A 116 42.67 -25.98 -49.53
CA SER A 116 43.51 -27.03 -50.13
C SER A 116 44.45 -27.72 -49.13
N GLY A 117 44.57 -27.19 -47.92
CA GLY A 117 45.59 -27.63 -46.96
C GLY A 117 47.01 -27.36 -47.43
N LEU A 118 47.21 -26.37 -48.30
CA LEU A 118 48.51 -25.93 -48.80
C LEU A 118 49.16 -24.98 -47.80
N LEU A 119 50.28 -25.41 -47.23
CA LEU A 119 51.17 -24.59 -46.40
C LEU A 119 52.40 -24.19 -47.21
N LEU A 120 52.63 -22.90 -47.37
CA LEU A 120 53.83 -22.33 -47.96
C LEU A 120 54.71 -21.77 -46.84
N THR A 121 56.02 -21.93 -46.95
CA THR A 121 56.98 -21.39 -45.97
C THR A 121 58.19 -20.78 -46.66
N GLY A 122 58.76 -19.76 -46.04
CA GLY A 122 59.83 -18.99 -46.63
C GLY A 122 60.32 -17.86 -45.72
N TYR A 123 60.79 -16.78 -46.35
CA TYR A 123 61.37 -15.64 -45.65
C TYR A 123 60.79 -14.33 -46.17
N PHE A 124 60.28 -13.50 -45.27
CA PHE A 124 59.91 -12.13 -45.58
C PHE A 124 61.13 -11.31 -45.98
N ASN A 125 61.02 -10.65 -47.13
CA ASN A 125 62.00 -9.71 -47.65
C ASN A 125 61.25 -8.44 -48.07
N ASP A 126 61.74 -7.27 -47.67
CA ASP A 126 61.14 -6.00 -48.06
C ASP A 126 61.49 -5.69 -49.51
N TYR A 127 60.48 -5.43 -50.33
CA TYR A 127 60.65 -5.00 -51.71
C TYR A 127 59.85 -3.73 -51.99
N THR A 128 60.41 -2.91 -52.87
CA THR A 128 59.60 -1.96 -53.66
C THR A 128 58.79 -2.77 -54.67
N VAL A 129 57.47 -2.57 -54.64
CA VAL A 129 56.48 -3.19 -55.52
C VAL A 129 55.83 -2.08 -56.35
N GLU A 130 55.92 -2.19 -57.67
CA GLU A 130 55.30 -1.26 -58.62
C GLU A 130 54.11 -1.95 -59.30
N LEU A 131 52.92 -1.36 -59.28
CA LEU A 131 51.72 -1.89 -59.95
C LEU A 131 51.68 -1.43 -61.42
N ASP A 132 51.43 -2.36 -62.34
CA ASP A 132 51.31 -2.07 -63.76
C ASP A 132 50.03 -1.28 -64.07
N ASN A 133 50.06 -0.48 -65.15
CA ASN A 133 48.90 0.24 -65.70
C ASN A 133 48.16 1.15 -64.71
N GLY A 134 48.87 1.67 -63.70
CA GLY A 134 48.32 2.67 -62.78
C GLY A 134 47.97 4.00 -63.46
N THR A 135 46.90 4.65 -63.01
CA THR A 135 46.55 6.03 -63.35
C THR A 135 46.25 6.86 -62.10
N ASP A 136 46.54 8.16 -62.12
CA ASP A 136 46.12 9.11 -61.07
C ASP A 136 44.61 9.42 -61.11
N ALA A 137 44.12 10.18 -60.13
CA ALA A 137 42.72 10.62 -60.04
C ALA A 137 42.21 11.46 -61.25
N ASN A 138 43.10 11.90 -62.15
CA ASN A 138 42.76 12.60 -63.39
C ASN A 138 42.82 11.68 -64.63
N GLY A 139 43.16 10.40 -64.45
CA GLY A 139 43.37 9.43 -65.53
C GLY A 139 44.73 9.51 -66.22
N ASN A 140 45.72 10.23 -65.67
CA ASN A 140 47.07 10.24 -66.22
C ASN A 140 47.82 8.96 -65.81
N PRO A 141 48.52 8.27 -66.74
CA PRO A 141 49.37 7.13 -66.40
C PRO A 141 50.43 7.48 -65.35
N THR A 142 50.54 6.67 -64.30
CA THR A 142 51.48 6.86 -63.18
C THR A 142 51.92 5.52 -62.59
N THR A 143 53.14 5.47 -62.06
CA THR A 143 53.62 4.30 -61.32
C THR A 143 53.06 4.35 -59.90
N VAL A 144 52.19 3.40 -59.54
CA VAL A 144 51.75 3.22 -58.15
C VAL A 144 52.76 2.30 -57.46
N THR A 145 53.36 2.79 -56.38
CA THR A 145 54.48 2.12 -55.69
C THR A 145 54.10 1.84 -54.24
N ALA A 146 54.63 0.76 -53.67
CA ALA A 146 54.58 0.45 -52.26
C ALA A 146 55.92 -0.16 -51.80
N THR A 147 56.27 0.00 -50.53
CA THR A 147 57.38 -0.74 -49.91
C THR A 147 56.84 -1.58 -48.75
N LEU A 148 56.81 -2.90 -48.92
CA LEU A 148 56.24 -3.84 -47.95
C LEU A 148 57.01 -5.18 -47.91
N PRO A 149 56.83 -5.98 -46.85
CA PRO A 149 57.41 -7.32 -46.78
C PRO A 149 56.67 -8.29 -47.71
N VAL A 150 57.41 -8.98 -48.58
CA VAL A 150 56.91 -10.03 -49.47
C VAL A 150 57.38 -11.39 -48.94
N LEU A 151 56.48 -12.37 -48.83
CA LEU A 151 56.85 -13.73 -48.47
C LEU A 151 57.46 -14.45 -49.68
N VAL A 152 58.79 -14.60 -49.67
CA VAL A 152 59.48 -15.39 -50.70
C VAL A 152 59.49 -16.85 -50.29
N VAL A 153 58.67 -17.66 -50.97
CA VAL A 153 58.42 -19.07 -50.70
C VAL A 153 59.60 -19.92 -51.14
N THR A 154 60.16 -20.68 -50.20
CA THR A 154 61.27 -21.62 -50.44
C THR A 154 60.84 -23.08 -50.32
N GLU A 155 59.78 -23.36 -49.56
CA GLU A 155 59.25 -24.71 -49.35
C GLU A 155 57.72 -24.69 -49.28
N ALA A 156 57.09 -25.77 -49.72
CA ALA A 156 55.63 -25.93 -49.69
C ALA A 156 55.25 -27.35 -49.27
N TYR A 157 54.08 -27.49 -48.64
CA TYR A 157 53.61 -28.74 -48.05
C TYR A 157 52.10 -28.90 -48.26
N CYS A 158 51.69 -30.08 -48.74
CA CYS A 158 50.29 -30.48 -48.71
C CYS A 158 50.01 -31.23 -47.41
N LEU A 159 49.23 -30.63 -46.51
CA LEU A 159 48.99 -31.18 -45.18
C LEU A 159 47.99 -32.36 -45.16
N GLY A 160 47.37 -32.69 -46.30
CA GLY A 160 46.39 -33.79 -46.40
C GLY A 160 45.05 -33.49 -45.71
N VAL A 161 44.74 -32.20 -45.58
CA VAL A 161 43.47 -31.62 -45.11
C VAL A 161 42.95 -30.67 -46.20
N GLY A 162 41.73 -30.14 -46.04
CA GLY A 162 41.06 -29.34 -47.07
C GLY A 162 40.19 -30.19 -48.01
N SER A 163 39.40 -29.51 -48.85
CA SER A 163 38.53 -30.10 -49.87
C SER A 163 39.15 -30.11 -51.27
N ASP A 164 40.08 -29.19 -51.52
CA ASP A 164 40.59 -28.90 -52.85
C ASP A 164 41.91 -29.63 -53.14
N PRO A 165 42.23 -29.95 -54.41
CA PRO A 165 43.50 -30.57 -54.75
C PRO A 165 44.69 -29.67 -54.38
N CYS A 166 45.67 -30.22 -53.66
CA CYS A 166 46.92 -29.55 -53.33
C CYS A 166 48.09 -30.06 -54.18
N ASP A 167 48.88 -29.14 -54.74
CA ASP A 167 50.13 -29.44 -55.45
C ASP A 167 51.27 -28.56 -54.90
N ALA A 168 51.91 -29.04 -53.85
CA ALA A 168 53.02 -28.35 -53.21
C ALA A 168 54.23 -28.15 -54.14
N GLU A 169 54.51 -29.06 -55.07
CA GLU A 169 55.67 -28.93 -55.95
C GLU A 169 55.42 -27.86 -57.02
N ALA A 170 54.20 -27.78 -57.56
CA ALA A 170 53.80 -26.65 -58.40
C ALA A 170 53.86 -25.34 -57.62
N SER A 171 53.20 -25.24 -56.46
CA SER A 171 53.16 -24.00 -55.68
C SER A 171 54.55 -23.54 -55.23
N LYS A 172 55.44 -24.43 -54.78
CA LYS A 172 56.83 -24.09 -54.46
C LYS A 172 57.54 -23.40 -55.63
N ASN A 173 57.34 -23.88 -56.84
CA ASN A 173 58.05 -23.42 -58.03
C ASN A 173 57.38 -22.26 -58.77
N SER A 174 56.07 -22.04 -58.61
CA SER A 174 55.32 -21.05 -59.40
C SER A 174 54.18 -20.33 -58.67
N VAL A 175 54.14 -20.31 -57.33
CA VAL A 175 53.15 -19.46 -56.62
C VAL A 175 53.39 -17.98 -56.89
N SER A 176 52.30 -17.25 -57.12
CA SER A 176 52.24 -15.81 -57.36
C SER A 176 50.88 -15.28 -56.93
N MET A 177 50.69 -15.10 -55.62
CA MET A 177 49.43 -14.69 -54.98
C MET A 177 49.58 -13.32 -54.32
N MET A 178 48.51 -12.52 -54.36
CA MET A 178 48.43 -11.21 -53.72
C MET A 178 47.14 -11.13 -52.90
N GLY A 179 47.30 -11.45 -51.62
CA GLY A 179 46.25 -11.33 -50.61
C GLY A 179 45.96 -9.86 -50.29
N VAL A 180 44.72 -9.44 -50.51
CA VAL A 180 44.23 -8.07 -50.28
C VAL A 180 43.00 -8.03 -49.37
N GLY A 181 42.72 -9.12 -48.65
CA GLY A 181 41.58 -9.21 -47.73
C GLY A 181 41.74 -8.42 -46.42
N TYR A 182 40.77 -8.64 -45.54
CA TYR A 182 40.78 -8.28 -44.12
C TYR A 182 40.17 -9.45 -43.33
N ASP A 183 40.43 -9.52 -42.01
CA ASP A 183 40.00 -10.63 -41.14
C ASP A 183 40.46 -12.02 -41.62
N ARG A 184 41.68 -12.13 -42.17
CA ARG A 184 42.29 -13.39 -42.59
C ARG A 184 43.50 -13.70 -41.74
N ASN A 185 43.62 -14.95 -41.28
CA ASN A 185 44.76 -15.48 -40.55
C ASN A 185 45.59 -16.44 -41.41
N THR A 186 45.62 -16.20 -42.73
CA THR A 186 46.33 -17.03 -43.69
C THR A 186 47.85 -16.84 -43.65
N MET A 187 48.35 -15.68 -43.19
CA MET A 187 49.77 -15.36 -43.15
C MET A 187 50.29 -15.19 -41.72
N GLY A 188 51.53 -15.63 -41.47
CA GLY A 188 52.19 -15.37 -40.19
C GLY A 188 53.72 -15.36 -40.23
N THR A 189 54.31 -14.77 -39.18
CA THR A 189 55.76 -14.76 -38.95
C THR A 189 56.18 -15.88 -38.00
N GLY A 190 57.44 -16.31 -38.10
CA GLY A 190 58.02 -17.40 -37.31
C GLY A 190 58.08 -18.72 -38.08
N SER A 191 58.77 -19.70 -37.51
CA SER A 191 58.86 -21.05 -38.07
C SER A 191 57.67 -21.90 -37.64
N VAL A 192 57.12 -22.66 -38.58
CA VAL A 192 56.03 -23.62 -38.34
C VAL A 192 56.61 -24.94 -37.82
N ASP A 193 55.94 -25.56 -36.82
CA ASP A 193 56.38 -26.86 -36.29
C ASP A 193 55.92 -28.02 -37.19
N LEU A 194 56.75 -28.30 -38.20
CA LEU A 194 56.55 -29.40 -39.15
C LEU A 194 56.72 -30.80 -38.53
N SER A 195 56.95 -30.93 -37.22
CA SER A 195 56.89 -32.23 -36.52
C SER A 195 55.46 -32.66 -36.16
N LEU A 196 54.50 -31.73 -36.23
CA LEU A 196 53.07 -32.00 -36.02
C LEU A 196 52.45 -32.73 -37.22
N SER A 197 51.45 -33.58 -36.96
CA SER A 197 50.69 -34.23 -38.03
C SER A 197 49.73 -33.25 -38.71
N GLY A 198 49.40 -33.49 -39.98
CA GLY A 198 48.63 -32.54 -40.82
C GLY A 198 47.35 -31.98 -40.18
N LYS A 199 46.60 -32.80 -39.42
CA LYS A 199 45.42 -32.32 -38.67
C LYS A 199 45.78 -31.40 -37.49
N GLN A 200 46.78 -31.75 -36.69
CA GLN A 200 47.22 -30.94 -35.54
C GLN A 200 47.81 -29.61 -36.01
N LEU A 201 48.53 -29.65 -37.14
CA LEU A 201 49.11 -28.46 -37.72
C LEU A 201 48.04 -27.55 -38.36
N ASN A 202 47.04 -28.13 -39.03
CA ASN A 202 45.85 -27.40 -39.48
C ASN A 202 45.09 -26.71 -38.34
N GLU A 203 44.91 -27.39 -37.20
CA GLU A 203 44.29 -26.80 -36.00
C GLU A 203 45.13 -25.64 -35.44
N GLN A 204 46.47 -25.72 -35.47
CA GLN A 204 47.36 -24.63 -35.07
C GLN A 204 47.28 -23.42 -36.02
N LEU A 205 47.31 -23.66 -37.33
CA LEU A 205 47.32 -22.60 -38.36
C LEU A 205 45.97 -21.89 -38.43
N ASN A 206 44.86 -22.62 -38.39
CA ASN A 206 43.51 -22.03 -38.32
C ASN A 206 43.24 -21.26 -37.01
N ALA A 207 44.02 -21.51 -35.96
CA ALA A 207 43.98 -20.78 -34.69
C ALA A 207 44.99 -19.60 -34.62
N ALA A 208 45.70 -19.30 -35.72
CA ALA A 208 46.60 -18.15 -35.76
C ALA A 208 45.83 -16.82 -35.64
N PRO A 209 46.45 -15.77 -35.07
CA PRO A 209 45.91 -14.41 -35.10
C PRO A 209 45.69 -13.93 -36.53
N THR A 210 44.76 -12.99 -36.71
CA THR A 210 44.58 -12.31 -38.01
C THR A 210 45.86 -11.63 -38.47
N THR A 211 46.18 -11.78 -39.75
CA THR A 211 47.29 -11.11 -40.45
C THR A 211 47.18 -9.59 -40.26
N SER A 212 48.32 -8.91 -40.12
CA SER A 212 48.35 -7.45 -40.06
C SER A 212 48.00 -6.85 -41.43
N GLU A 213 47.17 -5.81 -41.44
CA GLU A 213 46.91 -5.00 -42.65
C GLU A 213 48.18 -4.38 -43.25
N ALA A 214 49.30 -4.32 -42.50
CA ALA A 214 50.60 -3.87 -43.01
C ALA A 214 51.19 -4.75 -44.14
N TYR A 215 50.68 -5.98 -44.33
CA TYR A 215 51.03 -6.85 -45.45
C TYR A 215 50.12 -6.64 -46.69
N ASN A 216 48.98 -5.96 -46.54
CA ASN A 216 48.05 -5.73 -47.66
C ASN A 216 48.59 -4.62 -48.57
N LEU A 217 48.98 -4.97 -49.81
CA LEU A 217 49.56 -4.04 -50.78
C LEU A 217 48.69 -2.80 -51.02
N PHE A 218 47.37 -2.97 -51.10
CA PHE A 218 46.44 -1.88 -51.42
C PHE A 218 46.26 -0.87 -50.28
N LEU A 219 46.66 -1.20 -49.06
CA LEU A 219 46.57 -0.33 -47.88
C LEU A 219 47.89 0.36 -47.51
N ASN A 220 48.98 0.03 -48.22
CA ASN A 220 50.34 0.45 -47.92
C ASN A 220 51.09 1.01 -49.14
N ILE A 221 50.35 1.56 -50.12
CA ILE A 221 50.96 2.33 -51.22
C ILE A 221 51.54 3.66 -50.72
N ASP A 222 52.60 4.13 -51.39
CA ASP A 222 53.26 5.39 -51.08
C ASP A 222 52.25 6.55 -51.18
N GLY A 223 52.31 7.48 -50.21
CA GLY A 223 51.35 8.58 -50.07
C GLY A 223 50.19 8.32 -49.09
N MET A 224 49.77 7.07 -48.87
CA MET A 224 48.78 6.75 -47.81
C MET A 224 49.32 7.06 -46.40
N ALA A 225 50.64 6.95 -46.19
CA ALA A 225 51.29 7.33 -44.94
C ALA A 225 51.40 8.84 -44.70
N GLU A 226 51.18 9.69 -45.73
CA GLU A 226 51.26 11.15 -45.62
C GLU A 226 49.90 11.81 -45.31
N GLY A 227 48.82 11.03 -45.24
CA GLY A 227 47.46 11.51 -44.96
C GLY A 227 46.76 12.18 -46.15
N ALA A 228 47.37 12.19 -47.34
CA ALA A 228 46.79 12.73 -48.58
C ALA A 228 45.74 11.80 -49.22
N LEU A 229 45.86 10.50 -48.94
CA LEU A 229 44.90 9.44 -49.28
C LEU A 229 44.35 8.82 -48.00
N ARG A 230 43.09 8.37 -48.02
CA ARG A 230 42.53 7.51 -46.96
C ARG A 230 42.84 6.05 -47.26
N ARG A 231 43.25 5.26 -46.25
CA ARG A 231 43.59 3.85 -46.44
C ARG A 231 42.34 3.03 -46.72
N GLY A 232 42.25 2.54 -47.96
CA GLY A 232 41.11 1.79 -48.45
C GLY A 232 41.15 1.69 -49.96
N TYR A 233 40.30 0.83 -50.51
CA TYR A 233 40.22 0.56 -51.94
C TYR A 233 38.82 0.16 -52.37
N ILE A 234 38.54 0.26 -53.67
CA ILE A 234 37.28 -0.13 -54.31
C ILE A 234 37.58 -1.13 -55.43
N ILE A 235 37.10 -2.37 -55.29
CA ILE A 235 37.17 -3.40 -56.32
C ILE A 235 35.99 -3.21 -57.27
N THR A 236 36.27 -3.04 -58.56
CA THR A 236 35.27 -2.86 -59.64
C THR A 236 35.46 -3.91 -60.74
N PRO A 237 34.53 -4.08 -61.70
CA PRO A 237 34.71 -4.99 -62.84
C PRO A 237 35.91 -4.70 -63.75
N THR A 238 36.41 -3.46 -63.76
CA THR A 238 37.46 -2.98 -64.68
C THR A 238 38.83 -2.85 -64.03
N GLY A 239 38.91 -2.83 -62.69
CA GLY A 239 40.13 -2.63 -61.93
C GLY A 239 39.86 -2.29 -60.47
N VAL A 240 40.90 -1.90 -59.76
CA VAL A 240 40.84 -1.47 -58.36
C VAL A 240 41.15 0.03 -58.26
N GLU A 241 40.32 0.77 -57.53
CA GLU A 241 40.61 2.16 -57.15
C GLU A 241 41.26 2.15 -55.76
N LEU A 242 42.43 2.78 -55.61
CA LEU A 242 43.24 2.82 -54.40
C LEU A 242 43.18 4.23 -53.79
N GLY A 243 42.83 4.34 -52.52
CA GLY A 243 42.57 5.61 -51.84
C GLY A 243 41.11 6.05 -51.98
N LEU A 244 40.44 6.24 -50.84
CA LEU A 244 39.04 6.67 -50.81
C LEU A 244 38.93 8.19 -50.79
N THR A 245 38.13 8.75 -51.70
CA THR A 245 37.89 10.19 -51.86
C THR A 245 36.41 10.46 -52.11
N ALA A 246 35.95 11.69 -51.87
CA ALA A 246 34.58 12.06 -52.19
C ALA A 246 34.21 11.80 -53.67
N ALA A 247 35.17 11.90 -54.60
CA ALA A 247 34.93 11.70 -56.03
C ALA A 247 34.62 10.23 -56.40
N ASN A 248 35.36 9.27 -55.85
CA ASN A 248 35.14 7.85 -56.14
C ASN A 248 34.08 7.20 -55.25
N THR A 249 33.79 7.72 -54.05
CA THR A 249 32.72 7.16 -53.19
C THR A 249 31.32 7.72 -53.51
N SER A 250 31.16 9.04 -53.68
CA SER A 250 29.82 9.65 -53.88
C SER A 250 29.17 9.30 -55.23
N SER A 251 29.98 9.10 -56.26
CA SER A 251 29.51 8.82 -57.63
C SER A 251 28.93 7.42 -57.82
N GLN A 252 29.22 6.48 -56.90
CA GLN A 252 28.91 5.06 -57.04
C GLN A 252 27.70 4.58 -56.21
N ALA A 253 27.08 5.43 -55.39
CA ALA A 253 25.84 5.08 -54.66
C ALA A 253 25.97 3.89 -53.67
N PHE A 254 27.06 3.85 -52.88
CA PHE A 254 27.30 2.82 -51.86
C PHE A 254 26.27 2.79 -50.72
N THR A 255 25.93 1.60 -50.25
CA THR A 255 25.53 1.35 -48.84
C THR A 255 26.75 0.93 -48.04
N TYR A 256 26.82 1.26 -46.75
CA TYR A 256 27.99 1.00 -45.90
C TYR A 256 27.62 0.11 -44.71
N ALA A 257 28.30 -1.03 -44.54
CA ALA A 257 28.30 -1.80 -43.31
C ALA A 257 29.46 -1.34 -42.42
N GLN A 258 29.16 -0.91 -41.20
CA GLN A 258 30.18 -0.71 -40.17
C GLN A 258 30.73 -2.08 -39.74
N LEU A 259 32.05 -2.17 -39.67
CA LEU A 259 32.78 -3.37 -39.28
C LEU A 259 33.11 -3.31 -37.78
N VAL A 260 33.27 -4.49 -37.18
CA VAL A 260 33.63 -4.62 -35.76
C VAL A 260 35.14 -4.77 -35.64
N LEU A 261 35.77 -4.08 -34.70
CA LEU A 261 37.21 -4.26 -34.42
C LEU A 261 37.46 -5.61 -33.76
N ASN A 262 38.47 -6.34 -34.24
CA ASN A 262 38.95 -7.56 -33.62
C ASN A 262 39.71 -7.23 -32.33
N SER A 263 39.34 -7.87 -31.21
CA SER A 263 39.95 -7.66 -29.88
C SER A 263 41.43 -8.06 -29.79
N ALA A 264 41.98 -8.75 -30.80
CA ALA A 264 43.30 -9.38 -30.77
C ALA A 264 44.29 -8.75 -31.77
N GLY A 265 44.59 -7.46 -31.62
CA GLY A 265 45.73 -6.83 -32.29
C GLY A 265 47.07 -7.34 -31.72
N THR A 266 47.80 -8.16 -32.48
CA THR A 266 49.19 -8.52 -32.19
C THR A 266 50.08 -8.24 -33.41
N ASN A 267 51.38 -8.02 -33.19
CA ASN A 267 52.36 -7.57 -34.20
C ASN A 267 52.20 -6.11 -34.69
N GLY A 268 51.63 -5.22 -33.88
CA GLY A 268 51.69 -3.76 -34.10
C GLY A 268 50.60 -3.16 -35.00
N ALA A 269 49.67 -3.97 -35.50
CA ALA A 269 48.47 -3.47 -36.17
C ALA A 269 47.55 -2.74 -35.18
N THR A 270 47.11 -1.52 -35.52
CA THR A 270 46.26 -0.68 -34.66
C THR A 270 44.76 -0.87 -34.87
N SER A 271 44.35 -1.60 -35.91
CA SER A 271 42.94 -1.80 -36.27
C SER A 271 42.84 -2.96 -37.26
N ASN A 272 42.54 -4.17 -36.78
CA ASN A 272 42.13 -5.27 -37.65
C ASN A 272 40.61 -5.40 -37.57
N TRP A 273 39.92 -5.25 -38.68
CA TRP A 273 38.46 -5.39 -38.76
C TRP A 273 38.03 -6.85 -38.91
N GLN A 274 36.87 -7.19 -38.36
CA GLN A 274 36.21 -8.49 -38.56
C GLN A 274 35.43 -8.51 -39.88
N SER A 275 35.34 -9.68 -40.50
CA SER A 275 34.52 -9.95 -41.68
C SER A 275 33.06 -9.53 -41.44
N VAL A 276 32.41 -8.94 -42.45
CA VAL A 276 31.01 -8.54 -42.35
C VAL A 276 30.10 -9.74 -42.07
N ALA A 277 29.08 -9.56 -41.23
CA ALA A 277 27.98 -10.51 -41.10
C ALA A 277 26.94 -10.29 -42.20
N ALA A 278 26.42 -11.38 -42.76
CA ALA A 278 25.34 -11.36 -43.74
C ALA A 278 24.25 -12.38 -43.36
N ASP A 279 22.98 -12.02 -43.59
CA ASP A 279 21.88 -12.97 -43.52
C ASP A 279 21.79 -13.74 -44.83
N VAL A 280 21.86 -15.06 -44.77
CA VAL A 280 21.91 -15.90 -45.95
C VAL A 280 20.74 -16.87 -45.94
N THR A 281 19.96 -16.85 -47.01
CA THR A 281 18.82 -17.73 -47.22
C THR A 281 19.17 -18.79 -48.25
N LEU A 282 19.20 -20.05 -47.82
CA LEU A 282 19.46 -21.24 -48.62
C LEU A 282 18.21 -22.12 -48.64
N ALA A 283 17.64 -22.35 -49.82
CA ALA A 283 16.45 -23.19 -50.00
C ALA A 283 15.25 -22.83 -49.10
N GLY A 284 15.12 -21.56 -48.71
CA GLY A 284 14.05 -21.05 -47.83
C GLY A 284 14.36 -21.14 -46.32
N THR A 285 15.55 -21.60 -45.93
CA THR A 285 16.06 -21.51 -44.55
C THR A 285 17.03 -20.33 -44.46
N SER A 286 16.85 -19.44 -43.49
CA SER A 286 17.71 -18.26 -43.28
C SER A 286 18.59 -18.43 -42.04
N SER A 287 19.85 -18.04 -42.15
CA SER A 287 20.80 -17.95 -41.03
C SER A 287 21.76 -16.79 -41.25
N THR A 288 22.14 -16.08 -40.19
CA THR A 288 23.27 -15.16 -40.22
C THR A 288 24.57 -15.97 -40.34
N ALA A 289 25.53 -15.46 -41.12
CA ALA A 289 26.84 -16.06 -41.33
C ALA A 289 27.90 -14.98 -41.56
N THR A 290 29.16 -15.30 -41.28
CA THR A 290 30.30 -14.47 -41.68
C THR A 290 30.50 -14.55 -43.19
N LEU A 291 30.56 -13.42 -43.88
CA LEU A 291 30.76 -13.36 -45.33
C LEU A 291 32.20 -13.02 -45.73
N LEU A 292 32.78 -13.86 -46.57
CA LEU A 292 33.92 -13.56 -47.42
C LEU A 292 33.43 -13.36 -48.86
N MET A 293 33.57 -12.15 -49.40
CA MET A 293 33.46 -11.89 -50.83
C MET A 293 34.83 -12.11 -51.46
N ASP A 294 35.02 -13.27 -52.09
CA ASP A 294 36.32 -13.77 -52.51
C ASP A 294 36.60 -13.50 -54.00
N THR A 295 37.80 -13.05 -54.35
CA THR A 295 38.29 -12.95 -55.73
C THR A 295 39.22 -14.10 -56.14
N GLY A 296 39.74 -14.87 -55.18
CA GLY A 296 40.64 -16.00 -55.36
C GLY A 296 39.93 -17.33 -55.70
N ILE A 297 38.59 -17.40 -55.63
CA ILE A 297 37.83 -18.58 -56.08
C ILE A 297 36.66 -18.22 -57.02
N THR A 298 36.38 -19.12 -57.97
CA THR A 298 35.28 -19.01 -58.95
C THR A 298 34.02 -19.78 -58.55
N GLY A 299 34.14 -20.67 -57.56
CA GLY A 299 33.01 -21.33 -56.90
C GLY A 299 32.46 -20.51 -55.73
N SER A 300 31.49 -21.07 -55.02
CA SER A 300 30.98 -20.53 -53.75
C SER A 300 30.74 -21.65 -52.74
N PHE A 301 30.87 -21.32 -51.46
CA PHE A 301 30.85 -22.27 -50.35
C PHE A 301 29.98 -21.74 -49.20
N PHE A 302 29.08 -22.58 -48.69
CA PHE A 302 28.06 -22.21 -47.71
C PHE A 302 28.01 -23.21 -46.55
N GLU A 303 28.34 -22.79 -45.34
CA GLU A 303 28.23 -23.57 -44.10
C GLU A 303 27.05 -23.09 -43.25
N ILE A 304 25.84 -23.17 -43.79
CA ILE A 304 24.61 -22.69 -43.15
C ILE A 304 23.49 -23.74 -43.16
N PRO A 305 22.58 -23.73 -42.17
CA PRO A 305 21.44 -24.64 -42.14
C PRO A 305 20.52 -24.49 -43.37
N GLY A 306 19.97 -25.61 -43.85
CA GLY A 306 18.95 -25.63 -44.91
C GLY A 306 19.33 -26.40 -46.18
N GLY A 307 20.61 -26.72 -46.37
CA GLY A 307 21.11 -27.50 -47.50
C GLY A 307 21.47 -28.94 -47.15
N THR A 308 21.58 -29.79 -48.19
CA THR A 308 22.23 -31.11 -48.09
C THR A 308 23.73 -30.90 -48.31
N GLU A 309 24.58 -31.47 -47.45
CA GLU A 309 26.04 -31.43 -47.62
C GLU A 309 26.48 -31.97 -48.99
N GLY A 310 27.40 -31.25 -49.64
CA GLY A 310 27.87 -31.52 -51.01
C GLY A 310 27.42 -30.45 -52.02
N PRO A 311 27.47 -30.75 -53.33
CA PRO A 311 27.07 -29.81 -54.38
C PRO A 311 25.59 -29.42 -54.28
N ALA A 312 25.29 -28.13 -54.33
CA ALA A 312 23.93 -27.64 -54.27
C ALA A 312 23.09 -28.06 -55.50
N THR A 313 21.84 -28.45 -55.28
CA THR A 313 20.93 -28.87 -56.34
C THR A 313 20.63 -27.71 -57.29
N ALA A 314 20.71 -27.94 -58.61
CA ALA A 314 20.32 -26.96 -59.61
C ALA A 314 18.85 -26.52 -59.44
N GLY A 315 18.58 -25.23 -59.60
CA GLY A 315 17.28 -24.62 -59.30
C GLY A 315 17.11 -24.15 -57.85
N THR A 316 18.05 -24.45 -56.94
CA THR A 316 18.06 -23.85 -55.59
C THR A 316 18.26 -22.33 -55.70
N VAL A 317 17.42 -21.54 -55.04
CA VAL A 317 17.62 -20.10 -54.88
C VAL A 317 18.49 -19.85 -53.64
N ILE A 318 19.51 -19.02 -53.79
CA ILE A 318 20.34 -18.52 -52.70
C ILE A 318 20.26 -17.00 -52.69
N THR A 319 20.14 -16.40 -51.50
CA THR A 319 20.17 -14.94 -51.30
C THR A 319 21.11 -14.61 -50.15
N ILE A 320 22.11 -13.76 -50.39
CA ILE A 320 22.97 -13.15 -49.39
C ILE A 320 22.49 -11.71 -49.18
N SER A 321 22.28 -11.34 -47.92
CA SER A 321 21.68 -10.07 -47.49
C SER A 321 22.66 -9.35 -46.55
N LEU A 322 23.20 -8.22 -47.00
CA LEU A 322 24.26 -7.46 -46.35
C LEU A 322 23.73 -6.16 -45.74
N ALA A 323 24.43 -5.64 -44.73
CA ALA A 323 24.16 -4.32 -44.14
C ALA A 323 22.68 -4.15 -43.75
N GLY A 324 22.15 -5.11 -42.97
CA GLY A 324 20.73 -5.15 -42.56
C GLY A 324 19.72 -5.45 -43.67
N GLY A 325 20.20 -5.95 -44.82
CA GLY A 325 19.41 -6.16 -46.04
C GLY A 325 19.30 -4.95 -46.95
N SER A 326 20.14 -3.93 -46.73
CA SER A 326 20.25 -2.80 -47.65
C SER A 326 20.97 -3.16 -48.96
N ALA A 327 21.82 -4.18 -48.98
CA ALA A 327 22.32 -4.80 -50.20
C ALA A 327 21.90 -6.28 -50.27
N THR A 328 21.38 -6.74 -51.41
CA THR A 328 21.03 -8.16 -51.59
C THR A 328 21.59 -8.71 -52.90
N TYR A 329 22.14 -9.91 -52.80
CA TYR A 329 22.76 -10.69 -53.88
C TYR A 329 22.01 -12.02 -53.99
N SER A 330 21.37 -12.29 -55.12
CA SER A 330 20.63 -13.55 -55.28
C SER A 330 20.93 -14.23 -56.62
N PHE A 331 21.01 -15.56 -56.60
CA PHE A 331 21.22 -16.35 -57.80
C PHE A 331 20.50 -17.70 -57.70
N VAL A 332 20.31 -18.34 -58.84
CA VAL A 332 19.72 -19.67 -58.96
C VAL A 332 20.84 -20.64 -59.35
N VAL A 333 21.09 -21.65 -58.52
CA VAL A 333 22.15 -22.63 -58.77
C VAL A 333 21.97 -23.27 -60.15
N GLY A 334 22.98 -23.16 -61.01
CA GLY A 334 22.96 -23.69 -62.38
C GLY A 334 22.40 -22.75 -63.45
N ASP A 335 21.97 -21.53 -63.12
CA ASP A 335 21.67 -20.49 -64.12
C ASP A 335 22.96 -19.86 -64.69
N THR A 336 23.57 -20.55 -65.65
CA THR A 336 24.80 -20.10 -66.31
C THR A 336 24.60 -18.92 -67.28
N ALA A 337 23.39 -18.38 -67.41
CA ALA A 337 23.14 -17.19 -68.25
C ALA A 337 23.33 -15.89 -67.47
N ASN A 338 23.25 -15.93 -66.13
CA ASN A 338 23.52 -14.80 -65.26
C ASN A 338 24.99 -14.84 -64.80
N PRO A 339 25.82 -13.81 -65.07
CA PRO A 339 27.21 -13.76 -64.62
C PRO A 339 27.37 -13.70 -63.09
N GLN A 340 26.28 -13.44 -62.35
CA GLN A 340 26.24 -13.51 -60.89
C GLN A 340 26.07 -14.94 -60.34
N THR A 341 25.86 -15.96 -61.17
CA THR A 341 25.70 -17.34 -60.69
C THR A 341 27.06 -18.04 -60.62
N PRO A 342 27.54 -18.45 -59.42
CA PRO A 342 28.79 -19.19 -59.30
C PRO A 342 28.78 -20.49 -60.11
N GLY A 343 29.89 -20.77 -60.80
CA GLY A 343 30.03 -21.98 -61.64
C GLY A 343 29.97 -23.29 -60.86
N THR A 344 30.28 -23.24 -59.56
CA THR A 344 30.07 -24.33 -58.58
C THR A 344 29.55 -23.73 -57.27
N VAL A 345 28.70 -24.49 -56.58
CA VAL A 345 28.09 -24.10 -55.31
C VAL A 345 28.13 -25.33 -54.40
N THR A 346 28.83 -25.24 -53.28
CA THR A 346 29.04 -26.34 -52.34
C THR A 346 28.50 -25.98 -50.96
N ILE A 347 27.80 -26.92 -50.33
CA ILE A 347 27.22 -26.79 -49.00
C ILE A 347 28.05 -27.64 -48.04
N GLY A 348 28.61 -27.01 -47.01
CA GLY A 348 29.37 -27.66 -45.94
C GLY A 348 28.56 -27.84 -44.65
N PRO A 349 29.12 -28.51 -43.63
CA PRO A 349 28.48 -28.67 -42.33
C PRO A 349 28.37 -27.31 -41.61
N PRO A 350 27.21 -26.93 -41.03
CA PRO A 350 26.97 -25.60 -40.47
C PRO A 350 27.58 -25.39 -39.07
N ALA A 351 28.84 -25.81 -38.88
CA ALA A 351 29.50 -25.83 -37.56
C ALA A 351 29.96 -24.44 -37.09
N ALA A 352 30.41 -23.60 -38.02
CA ALA A 352 30.67 -22.18 -37.84
C ALA A 352 30.06 -21.45 -39.04
N ALA A 353 28.97 -20.70 -38.82
CA ALA A 353 28.18 -20.15 -39.93
C ALA A 353 29.01 -19.21 -40.81
N PHE A 354 29.43 -19.70 -41.98
CA PHE A 354 30.37 -19.05 -42.88
C PHE A 354 29.90 -19.16 -44.32
N VAL A 355 30.14 -18.11 -45.10
CA VAL A 355 29.89 -18.08 -46.54
C VAL A 355 31.07 -17.46 -47.26
N ASN A 356 31.57 -18.17 -48.26
CA ASN A 356 32.43 -17.62 -49.30
C ASN A 356 31.60 -17.50 -50.59
N SER A 357 31.33 -16.27 -51.03
CA SER A 357 30.45 -16.02 -52.17
C SER A 357 31.15 -16.05 -53.54
N GLY A 358 32.48 -16.07 -53.57
CA GLY A 358 33.29 -16.15 -54.78
C GLY A 358 33.19 -14.97 -55.74
N LEU A 359 34.00 -15.06 -56.81
CA LEU A 359 34.27 -13.95 -57.75
C LEU A 359 33.01 -13.40 -58.42
N HIS A 360 32.00 -14.24 -58.63
CA HIS A 360 30.72 -13.88 -59.25
C HIS A 360 29.96 -12.76 -58.50
N THR A 361 30.28 -12.52 -57.22
CA THR A 361 29.71 -11.42 -56.43
C THR A 361 30.06 -10.05 -57.02
N TYR A 362 31.26 -9.92 -57.60
CA TYR A 362 31.74 -8.70 -58.23
C TYR A 362 31.08 -8.42 -59.60
N ALA A 363 30.36 -9.40 -60.17
CA ALA A 363 29.43 -9.14 -61.28
C ALA A 363 28.11 -8.48 -60.81
N GLY A 364 27.87 -8.38 -59.50
CA GLY A 364 26.76 -7.59 -58.94
C GLY A 364 27.18 -6.22 -58.42
N PHE A 365 28.37 -6.11 -57.84
CA PHE A 365 28.76 -4.94 -57.05
C PHE A 365 30.19 -4.44 -57.27
N ASN A 366 30.36 -3.13 -57.08
CA ASN A 366 31.62 -2.57 -56.64
C ASN A 366 31.69 -2.71 -55.11
N VAL A 367 32.85 -3.11 -54.60
CA VAL A 367 33.06 -3.38 -53.17
C VAL A 367 34.19 -2.50 -52.65
N LEU A 368 33.87 -1.66 -51.68
CA LEU A 368 34.77 -0.73 -51.01
C LEU A 368 35.18 -1.29 -49.65
N PHE A 369 36.46 -1.18 -49.28
CA PHE A 369 36.94 -1.39 -47.92
C PHE A 369 37.64 -0.12 -47.41
N ASP A 370 37.17 0.41 -46.28
CA ASP A 370 37.74 1.54 -45.55
C ASP A 370 38.44 1.03 -44.28
N ALA A 371 39.77 0.93 -44.34
CA ALA A 371 40.58 0.43 -43.24
C ALA A 371 40.74 1.44 -42.08
N ASP A 372 40.58 2.75 -42.36
CA ASP A 372 40.68 3.80 -41.36
C ASP A 372 39.35 4.01 -40.60
N GLY A 373 38.21 3.88 -41.29
CA GLY A 373 36.88 4.05 -40.71
C GLY A 373 36.18 2.76 -40.28
N GLY A 374 36.62 1.61 -40.79
CA GLY A 374 35.97 0.33 -40.55
C GLY A 374 34.65 0.20 -41.28
N PHE A 375 34.65 0.41 -42.59
CA PHE A 375 33.46 0.22 -43.42
C PHE A 375 33.71 -0.74 -44.59
N LEU A 376 32.73 -1.59 -44.82
CA LEU A 376 32.57 -2.29 -46.09
C LEU A 376 31.45 -1.57 -46.87
N GLY A 377 31.81 -0.91 -47.97
CA GLY A 377 30.84 -0.31 -48.90
C GLY A 377 30.44 -1.30 -50.00
N VAL A 378 29.16 -1.35 -50.36
CA VAL A 378 28.64 -2.14 -51.49
C VAL A 378 27.76 -1.26 -52.38
N ALA A 379 28.07 -1.22 -53.68
CA ALA A 379 27.36 -0.43 -54.69
C ALA A 379 27.00 -1.29 -55.91
N ALA A 380 25.79 -1.17 -56.45
CA ALA A 380 25.40 -1.90 -57.65
C ALA A 380 26.13 -1.35 -58.89
N ASN A 381 26.87 -2.19 -59.61
CA ASN A 381 27.78 -1.73 -60.69
C ASN A 381 27.20 -1.81 -62.11
N GLY A 382 26.02 -2.44 -62.28
CA GLY A 382 25.34 -2.53 -63.57
C GLY A 382 26.04 -3.40 -64.62
N PHE A 383 26.84 -4.40 -64.19
CA PHE A 383 27.52 -5.34 -65.08
C PHE A 383 26.54 -6.01 -66.07
N SER A 384 26.94 -6.15 -67.33
CA SER A 384 26.06 -6.61 -68.40
C SER A 384 25.55 -8.04 -68.15
N GLY A 385 24.22 -8.21 -68.09
CA GLY A 385 23.57 -9.50 -67.84
C GLY A 385 23.33 -9.85 -66.36
N ALA A 386 23.93 -9.11 -65.43
CA ALA A 386 23.58 -9.20 -64.01
C ALA A 386 22.17 -8.63 -63.79
N THR A 387 21.33 -9.33 -63.01
CA THR A 387 19.90 -9.02 -62.87
C THR A 387 19.37 -9.05 -61.44
N ASN A 388 20.12 -9.62 -60.48
CA ASN A 388 19.67 -9.95 -59.13
C ASN A 388 20.60 -9.39 -58.03
N ALA A 389 21.25 -8.26 -58.28
CA ALA A 389 21.86 -7.42 -57.25
C ALA A 389 20.98 -6.18 -57.01
N SER A 390 20.76 -5.81 -55.75
CA SER A 390 20.12 -4.55 -55.38
C SER A 390 20.85 -3.87 -54.22
N VAL A 391 20.83 -2.53 -54.20
CA VAL A 391 21.41 -1.70 -53.14
C VAL A 391 20.45 -0.55 -52.82
N THR A 392 20.23 -0.31 -51.53
CA THR A 392 19.59 0.86 -50.95
C THR A 392 20.64 1.59 -50.12
N GLN A 393 20.90 2.86 -50.41
CA GLN A 393 21.93 3.64 -49.70
C GLN A 393 21.53 3.86 -48.23
N LEU A 394 22.34 3.36 -47.30
CA LEU A 394 22.29 3.67 -45.86
C LEU A 394 23.64 3.39 -45.19
N ILE A 395 23.75 3.72 -43.91
CA ILE A 395 24.85 3.33 -43.02
C ILE A 395 24.31 2.29 -42.04
N ALA A 396 24.67 1.02 -42.20
CA ALA A 396 24.34 -0.03 -41.25
C ALA A 396 25.38 -0.02 -40.12
N ALA A 397 25.03 0.65 -39.01
CA ALA A 397 25.89 0.88 -37.87
C ALA A 397 25.85 -0.28 -36.87
N THR A 398 27.00 -0.53 -36.24
CA THR A 398 27.16 -1.46 -35.11
C THR A 398 28.39 -1.03 -34.30
N GLY A 399 28.25 -0.93 -32.98
CA GLY A 399 29.35 -0.51 -32.11
C GLY A 399 29.77 0.98 -32.27
N PRO A 400 31.03 1.33 -31.97
CA PRO A 400 31.47 2.72 -31.87
C PRO A 400 31.83 3.35 -33.23
N LEU A 401 30.94 4.21 -33.76
CA LEU A 401 31.24 5.12 -34.85
C LEU A 401 32.03 6.33 -34.32
N THR A 402 33.33 6.38 -34.62
CA THR A 402 34.24 7.43 -34.12
C THR A 402 34.53 8.47 -35.19
N LEU A 403 34.04 9.69 -34.96
CA LEU A 403 34.08 10.83 -35.87
C LEU A 403 35.13 11.83 -35.38
N THR A 404 36.30 11.82 -36.03
CA THR A 404 37.46 12.64 -35.66
C THR A 404 37.43 14.05 -36.25
N GLN A 405 36.50 14.33 -37.15
CA GLN A 405 36.27 15.60 -37.83
C GLN A 405 34.78 15.97 -37.81
N ALA A 406 34.44 17.17 -38.28
CA ALA A 406 33.04 17.56 -38.45
C ALA A 406 32.38 16.65 -39.49
N PHE A 407 31.25 16.04 -39.12
CA PHE A 407 30.57 15.01 -39.91
C PHE A 407 29.16 15.47 -40.30
N GLU A 408 28.75 15.18 -41.52
CA GLU A 408 27.42 15.50 -42.06
C GLU A 408 26.99 14.39 -43.01
N THR A 409 25.73 13.95 -42.93
CA THR A 409 25.21 12.88 -43.81
C THR A 409 23.71 12.96 -44.10
N ASP A 410 23.39 12.80 -45.38
CA ASP A 410 22.05 12.54 -45.92
C ASP A 410 21.69 11.04 -45.96
N LEU A 411 22.61 10.15 -45.53
CA LEU A 411 22.37 8.71 -45.53
C LEU A 411 21.55 8.30 -44.29
N PRO A 412 20.44 7.54 -44.46
CA PRO A 412 19.77 6.93 -43.33
C PRO A 412 20.72 6.03 -42.54
N VAL A 413 20.58 5.95 -41.22
CA VAL A 413 21.42 5.10 -40.38
C VAL A 413 20.58 3.96 -39.81
N MET A 414 20.95 2.71 -40.10
CA MET A 414 20.32 1.52 -39.55
C MET A 414 21.17 0.94 -38.41
N LEU A 415 20.65 0.98 -37.18
CA LEU A 415 21.30 0.42 -35.99
C LEU A 415 21.06 -1.09 -35.95
N LEU A 416 22.03 -1.89 -36.43
CA LEU A 416 21.95 -3.35 -36.40
C LEU A 416 22.01 -3.88 -34.97
N ASP A 417 22.86 -3.26 -34.15
CA ASP A 417 23.03 -3.53 -32.72
C ASP A 417 23.35 -2.22 -31.98
N ALA A 418 23.62 -2.29 -30.68
CA ALA A 418 24.05 -1.17 -29.85
C ALA A 418 25.20 -0.38 -30.50
N SER A 419 24.92 0.88 -30.81
CA SER A 419 25.81 1.76 -31.56
C SER A 419 26.13 3.02 -30.75
N THR A 420 27.36 3.53 -30.87
CA THR A 420 27.81 4.74 -30.18
C THR A 420 28.41 5.73 -31.17
N ILE A 421 27.84 6.92 -31.29
CA ILE A 421 28.46 8.04 -32.01
C ILE A 421 29.39 8.75 -31.04
N ASN A 422 30.69 8.68 -31.30
CA ASN A 422 31.72 9.46 -30.60
C ASN A 422 32.16 10.61 -31.52
N THR A 423 31.97 11.87 -31.12
CA THR A 423 32.49 13.04 -31.85
C THR A 423 33.20 14.01 -30.93
N SER A 424 34.31 14.61 -31.39
CA SER A 424 34.96 15.74 -30.69
C SER A 424 34.46 17.11 -31.18
N THR A 425 33.64 17.14 -32.24
CA THR A 425 33.18 18.36 -32.92
C THR A 425 31.67 18.27 -33.17
N THR A 426 31.17 18.63 -34.35
CA THR A 426 29.75 18.51 -34.73
C THR A 426 29.54 17.29 -35.63
N ALA A 427 28.52 16.49 -35.35
CA ALA A 427 28.03 15.41 -36.21
C ALA A 427 26.55 15.64 -36.53
N THR A 428 26.23 15.89 -37.80
CA THR A 428 24.87 16.17 -38.29
C THR A 428 24.32 14.96 -39.05
N PHE A 429 23.08 14.58 -38.72
CA PHE A 429 22.34 13.49 -39.36
C PHE A 429 21.03 14.04 -39.94
N ASP A 430 21.01 14.23 -41.26
CA ASP A 430 19.90 14.83 -42.00
C ASP A 430 18.82 13.81 -42.38
N ALA A 431 19.23 12.56 -42.58
CA ALA A 431 18.32 11.43 -42.70
C ALA A 431 18.05 10.72 -41.37
N GLY A 432 17.06 9.83 -41.37
CA GLY A 432 16.59 9.15 -40.16
C GLY A 432 17.52 8.06 -39.64
N ILE A 433 17.55 7.90 -38.31
CA ILE A 433 18.25 6.82 -37.61
C ILE A 433 17.20 5.81 -37.12
N PHE A 434 17.30 4.54 -37.49
CA PHE A 434 16.27 3.54 -37.20
C PHE A 434 16.88 2.16 -36.89
N GLY A 435 16.08 1.23 -36.37
CA GLY A 435 16.48 -0.17 -36.20
C GLY A 435 16.35 -0.71 -34.77
N PRO A 436 16.69 -1.99 -34.54
CA PRO A 436 16.60 -2.61 -33.22
C PRO A 436 17.61 -2.08 -32.20
N GLY A 437 18.80 -1.65 -32.64
CA GLY A 437 19.90 -1.24 -31.77
C GLY A 437 19.61 -0.04 -30.87
N SER A 438 20.31 0.06 -29.73
CA SER A 438 20.35 1.26 -28.90
C SER A 438 21.34 2.28 -29.46
N LEU A 439 21.10 3.58 -29.21
CA LEU A 439 21.97 4.67 -29.69
C LEU A 439 22.59 5.44 -28.53
N THR A 440 23.92 5.49 -28.45
CA THR A 440 24.63 6.36 -27.50
C THR A 440 25.28 7.52 -28.24
N LEU A 441 25.09 8.74 -27.75
CA LEU A 441 25.62 9.98 -28.31
C LEU A 441 26.64 10.56 -27.33
N ASN A 442 27.88 10.71 -27.77
CA ASN A 442 29.00 11.00 -26.88
C ASN A 442 29.96 12.05 -27.48
N GLY A 443 30.33 13.03 -26.66
CA GLY A 443 31.21 14.13 -27.03
C GLY A 443 30.45 15.31 -27.67
N GLY A 444 31.16 16.11 -28.48
CA GLY A 444 30.86 17.50 -28.86
C GLY A 444 29.38 17.89 -29.05
N THR A 445 28.91 17.90 -30.30
CA THR A 445 27.54 18.26 -30.67
C THR A 445 27.00 17.25 -31.68
N VAL A 446 25.89 16.57 -31.37
CA VAL A 446 25.15 15.73 -32.33
C VAL A 446 23.86 16.45 -32.72
N VAL A 447 23.66 16.68 -34.02
CA VAL A 447 22.45 17.30 -34.58
C VAL A 447 21.63 16.23 -35.29
N LEU A 448 20.38 16.07 -34.86
CA LEU A 448 19.44 15.07 -35.36
C LEU A 448 18.31 15.80 -36.09
N ASN A 449 18.48 15.99 -37.40
CA ASN A 449 17.50 16.62 -38.28
C ASN A 449 16.49 15.59 -38.81
N GLY A 450 16.93 14.36 -39.06
CA GLY A 450 16.08 13.23 -39.40
C GLY A 450 15.28 12.66 -38.21
N ALA A 451 14.36 11.74 -38.50
CA ALA A 451 13.59 11.01 -37.48
C ALA A 451 14.42 9.89 -36.84
N VAL A 452 14.38 9.78 -35.50
CA VAL A 452 15.02 8.72 -34.73
C VAL A 452 13.98 7.71 -34.22
N THR A 453 13.97 6.52 -34.80
CA THR A 453 12.97 5.47 -34.55
C THR A 453 13.64 4.12 -34.24
N ASN A 454 14.23 4.01 -33.05
CA ASN A 454 14.98 2.81 -32.65
C ASN A 454 14.38 2.09 -31.43
N GLY A 455 14.46 0.75 -31.43
CA GLY A 455 13.90 -0.09 -30.37
C GLY A 455 14.69 -0.07 -29.06
N GLY A 456 16.03 0.08 -29.14
CA GLY A 456 16.93 0.06 -27.98
C GLY A 456 17.00 1.36 -27.17
N GLY A 457 16.31 2.43 -27.58
CA GLY A 457 16.36 3.74 -26.93
C GLY A 457 17.63 4.54 -27.20
N VAL A 458 17.66 5.79 -26.72
CA VAL A 458 18.73 6.77 -26.96
C VAL A 458 19.34 7.23 -25.64
N THR A 459 20.67 7.36 -25.60
CA THR A 459 21.42 7.91 -24.46
C THR A 459 22.29 9.08 -24.93
N ALA A 460 21.94 10.30 -24.53
CA ALA A 460 22.85 11.44 -24.60
C ALA A 460 23.83 11.33 -23.42
N ALA A 461 25.01 10.77 -23.67
CA ALA A 461 25.99 10.41 -22.63
C ALA A 461 26.90 11.57 -22.23
N SER A 462 27.24 12.47 -23.16
CA SER A 462 27.97 13.71 -22.87
C SER A 462 27.78 14.74 -23.98
N GLY A 463 28.18 15.99 -23.71
CA GLY A 463 28.10 17.09 -24.68
C GLY A 463 26.67 17.48 -25.05
N THR A 464 26.45 17.94 -26.28
CA THR A 464 25.16 18.50 -26.72
C THR A 464 24.48 17.61 -27.75
N THR A 465 23.22 17.23 -27.52
CA THR A 465 22.32 16.66 -28.54
C THR A 465 21.26 17.69 -28.90
N ALA A 466 21.12 17.98 -30.19
CA ALA A 466 20.12 18.88 -30.75
C ALA A 466 19.12 18.09 -31.61
N LEU A 467 17.91 17.88 -31.10
CA LEU A 467 16.83 17.23 -31.84
C LEU A 467 15.98 18.29 -32.57
N ASN A 468 16.13 18.33 -33.89
CA ASN A 468 15.32 19.11 -34.81
C ASN A 468 14.24 18.25 -35.50
N GLY A 469 14.53 16.97 -35.73
CA GLY A 469 13.58 15.97 -36.24
C GLY A 469 12.63 15.45 -35.15
N THR A 470 12.10 14.24 -35.35
CA THR A 470 11.29 13.54 -34.34
C THR A 470 12.06 12.40 -33.68
N MET A 471 11.69 12.01 -32.46
CA MET A 471 12.29 10.85 -31.78
C MET A 471 11.24 10.04 -31.03
N THR A 472 11.33 8.72 -31.10
CA THR A 472 10.47 7.78 -30.37
C THR A 472 11.29 6.79 -29.55
N GLY A 473 10.79 6.39 -28.39
CA GLY A 473 11.42 5.40 -27.51
C GLY A 473 11.85 6.01 -26.17
N ASN A 474 12.72 5.29 -25.46
CA ASN A 474 13.31 5.73 -24.20
C ASN A 474 14.45 6.72 -24.46
N LEU A 475 14.59 7.72 -23.59
CA LEU A 475 15.70 8.68 -23.61
C LEU A 475 16.39 8.70 -22.24
N THR A 476 17.72 8.64 -22.23
CA THR A 476 18.55 9.00 -21.08
C THR A 476 19.40 10.21 -21.43
N VAL A 477 19.37 11.25 -20.60
CA VAL A 477 20.26 12.41 -20.67
C VAL A 477 21.14 12.36 -19.43
N ALA A 478 22.39 11.93 -19.62
CA ALA A 478 23.32 11.68 -18.51
C ALA A 478 23.82 13.00 -17.88
N SER A 479 24.31 12.91 -16.65
CA SER A 479 24.95 14.02 -15.94
C SER A 479 26.09 14.63 -16.77
N GLY A 480 25.99 15.91 -17.09
CA GLY A 480 26.95 16.65 -17.93
C GLY A 480 26.64 16.62 -19.44
N ALA A 481 25.59 15.92 -19.88
CA ALA A 481 25.01 16.07 -21.20
C ALA A 481 23.95 17.18 -21.23
N SER A 482 23.67 17.69 -22.43
CA SER A 482 22.59 18.64 -22.72
C SER A 482 21.76 18.15 -23.91
N PHE A 483 20.45 18.09 -23.76
CA PHE A 483 19.51 17.65 -24.79
C PHE A 483 18.52 18.79 -25.12
N TYR A 484 18.51 19.25 -26.36
CA TYR A 484 17.63 20.32 -26.85
C TYR A 484 16.55 19.74 -27.76
N ASN A 485 15.30 19.78 -27.31
CA ASN A 485 14.12 19.29 -28.02
C ASN A 485 13.46 20.42 -28.83
N TYR A 486 14.22 21.04 -29.75
CA TYR A 486 13.89 22.35 -30.33
C TYR A 486 12.48 22.47 -30.92
N ASN A 487 12.03 21.44 -31.64
CA ASN A 487 10.74 21.40 -32.33
C ASN A 487 9.65 20.60 -31.58
N ASN A 488 9.87 20.25 -30.30
CA ASN A 488 9.05 19.30 -29.53
C ASN A 488 8.94 17.92 -30.22
N GLY A 489 9.98 17.52 -30.93
CA GLY A 489 10.04 16.28 -31.70
C GLY A 489 10.14 15.02 -30.85
N TYR A 490 10.56 15.15 -29.59
CA TYR A 490 10.47 14.11 -28.57
C TYR A 490 9.33 14.37 -27.59
N ALA A 491 8.56 13.33 -27.31
CA ALA A 491 7.56 13.26 -26.25
C ALA A 491 7.58 11.84 -25.64
N VAL A 492 7.33 11.73 -24.33
CA VAL A 492 7.35 10.43 -23.66
C VAL A 492 6.00 9.75 -23.85
N ALA A 493 5.93 8.79 -24.77
CA ALA A 493 4.73 7.98 -24.96
C ALA A 493 4.48 7.01 -23.80
N ALA A 494 3.24 6.51 -23.66
CA ALA A 494 2.90 5.51 -22.65
C ALA A 494 3.75 4.24 -22.82
N GLY A 495 4.39 3.80 -21.72
CA GLY A 495 5.35 2.70 -21.72
C GLY A 495 6.82 3.10 -21.93
N ASN A 496 7.09 4.34 -22.37
CA ASN A 496 8.45 4.86 -22.50
C ASN A 496 8.90 5.60 -21.23
N ILE A 497 10.22 5.76 -21.10
CA ILE A 497 10.89 6.42 -19.97
C ILE A 497 11.84 7.51 -20.49
N LEU A 498 11.78 8.68 -19.86
CA LEU A 498 12.84 9.69 -19.86
C LEU A 498 13.56 9.68 -18.50
N VAL A 499 14.88 9.52 -18.51
CA VAL A 499 15.76 9.80 -17.36
C VAL A 499 16.59 11.04 -17.71
N ASN A 500 16.49 12.10 -16.90
CA ASN A 500 17.29 13.33 -17.06
C ASN A 500 18.13 13.61 -15.81
N ASP A 501 19.41 13.29 -15.89
CA ASP A 501 20.45 13.66 -14.93
C ASP A 501 21.28 14.87 -15.40
N GLY A 502 21.11 15.27 -16.67
CA GLY A 502 21.80 16.40 -17.31
C GLY A 502 20.92 17.64 -17.43
N LEU A 503 21.06 18.34 -18.56
CA LEU A 503 20.19 19.45 -18.95
C LEU A 503 19.23 18.99 -20.06
N PHE A 504 17.92 19.05 -19.82
CA PHE A 504 16.91 18.91 -20.86
C PHE A 504 16.26 20.28 -21.12
N VAL A 505 16.27 20.73 -22.37
CA VAL A 505 15.61 21.96 -22.81
C VAL A 505 14.46 21.59 -23.76
N GLY A 506 13.26 22.02 -23.41
CA GLY A 506 12.05 21.88 -24.21
C GLY A 506 12.06 22.76 -25.47
N ALA A 507 10.91 22.86 -26.12
CA ALA A 507 10.80 23.53 -27.41
C ALA A 507 10.85 25.06 -27.29
N ASN A 508 11.68 25.69 -28.13
CA ASN A 508 11.76 27.15 -28.24
C ASN A 508 10.48 27.80 -28.80
N SER A 509 9.52 26.99 -29.28
CA SER A 509 8.22 27.43 -29.78
C SER A 509 7.23 27.85 -28.68
N GLY A 510 7.57 27.64 -27.39
CA GLY A 510 6.66 27.84 -26.26
C GLY A 510 5.61 26.74 -26.11
N ALA A 511 5.67 25.68 -26.91
CA ALA A 511 4.85 24.49 -26.73
C ALA A 511 5.34 23.68 -25.52
N ALA A 512 4.42 23.22 -24.68
CA ALA A 512 4.76 22.37 -23.54
C ALA A 512 5.28 20.99 -23.99
N PHE A 513 6.28 20.48 -23.27
CA PHE A 513 6.75 19.10 -23.39
C PHE A 513 5.65 18.13 -22.91
N VAL A 514 5.44 17.04 -23.63
CA VAL A 514 4.35 16.09 -23.37
C VAL A 514 4.90 14.80 -22.75
N ASN A 515 4.40 14.45 -21.57
CA ASN A 515 4.65 13.15 -20.92
C ASN A 515 3.36 12.36 -20.71
N ALA A 516 3.26 11.20 -21.34
CA ALA A 516 2.24 10.16 -21.11
C ALA A 516 2.84 8.83 -20.60
N GLY A 517 4.15 8.78 -20.35
CA GLY A 517 4.90 7.64 -19.82
C GLY A 517 5.49 7.94 -18.46
N THR A 518 6.80 7.73 -18.29
CA THR A 518 7.52 8.04 -17.04
C THR A 518 8.66 9.02 -17.28
N VAL A 519 8.76 10.05 -16.44
CA VAL A 519 9.90 10.98 -16.40
C VAL A 519 10.52 10.93 -15.01
N ASP A 520 11.84 10.73 -14.94
CA ASP A 520 12.65 10.95 -13.75
C ASP A 520 13.63 12.09 -14.04
N ASN A 521 13.49 13.21 -13.32
CA ASN A 521 14.31 14.40 -13.47
C ASN A 521 15.14 14.63 -12.19
N SER A 522 16.43 14.28 -12.24
CA SER A 522 17.42 14.59 -11.20
C SER A 522 18.30 15.80 -11.57
N GLY A 523 18.38 16.13 -12.86
CA GLY A 523 19.11 17.26 -13.42
C GLY A 523 18.28 18.55 -13.56
N SER A 524 18.53 19.30 -14.62
CA SER A 524 17.80 20.53 -14.95
C SER A 524 16.86 20.31 -16.13
N PHE A 525 15.58 20.65 -15.95
CA PHE A 525 14.57 20.65 -16.99
C PHE A 525 14.08 22.08 -17.23
N VAL A 526 14.15 22.56 -18.47
CA VAL A 526 13.73 23.92 -18.85
C VAL A 526 12.63 23.87 -19.90
N GLY A 527 11.44 24.35 -19.54
CA GLY A 527 10.27 24.42 -20.42
C GLY A 527 8.98 24.03 -19.71
N ALA A 528 7.85 24.50 -20.23
CA ALA A 528 6.53 24.11 -19.72
C ALA A 528 6.26 22.61 -19.96
N VAL A 529 5.48 21.99 -19.07
CA VAL A 529 5.20 20.54 -19.06
C VAL A 529 3.69 20.27 -19.10
N ASN A 530 3.28 19.30 -19.90
CA ASN A 530 1.96 18.67 -19.86
C ASN A 530 2.13 17.19 -19.50
N ASN A 531 1.84 16.85 -18.26
CA ASN A 531 1.99 15.51 -17.70
C ASN A 531 0.64 14.80 -17.58
N SER A 532 0.45 13.71 -18.30
CA SER A 532 -0.62 12.71 -18.08
C SER A 532 -0.08 11.36 -17.61
N GLY A 533 1.25 11.17 -17.63
CA GLY A 533 1.96 10.03 -17.08
C GLY A 533 2.44 10.25 -15.64
N SER A 534 3.58 9.65 -15.30
CA SER A 534 4.28 9.86 -14.03
C SER A 534 5.50 10.75 -14.19
N TRP A 535 5.67 11.71 -13.28
CA TRP A 535 6.80 12.62 -13.21
C TRP A 535 7.39 12.65 -11.79
N THR A 536 8.67 12.33 -11.68
CA THR A 536 9.47 12.51 -10.45
C THR A 536 10.45 13.66 -10.67
N ASN A 537 10.40 14.67 -9.81
CA ASN A 537 11.32 15.80 -9.82
C ASN A 537 12.17 15.80 -8.54
N SER A 538 13.44 15.45 -8.67
CA SER A 538 14.48 15.59 -7.64
C SER A 538 15.56 16.61 -8.00
N GLY A 539 15.57 17.07 -9.25
CA GLY A 539 16.36 18.19 -9.74
C GLY A 539 15.59 19.52 -9.77
N THR A 540 15.88 20.36 -10.77
CA THR A 540 15.19 21.62 -11.02
C THR A 540 14.30 21.51 -12.24
N LEU A 541 13.07 22.02 -12.15
CA LEU A 541 12.17 22.22 -13.29
C LEU A 541 11.84 23.72 -13.36
N THR A 542 12.22 24.39 -14.44
CA THR A 542 11.86 25.79 -14.72
C THR A 542 10.82 25.83 -15.84
N GLY A 543 9.58 26.16 -15.50
CA GLY A 543 8.43 26.25 -16.42
C GLY A 543 7.11 25.81 -15.78
N ASP A 544 5.99 26.29 -16.32
CA ASP A 544 4.64 25.92 -15.84
C ASP A 544 4.34 24.42 -16.06
N VAL A 545 3.71 23.78 -15.08
CA VAL A 545 3.33 22.37 -15.10
C VAL A 545 1.81 22.22 -15.15
N THR A 546 1.29 21.60 -16.21
CA THR A 546 -0.08 21.06 -16.24
C THR A 546 0.00 19.56 -15.91
N ASN A 547 -0.54 19.15 -14.76
CA ASN A 547 -0.56 17.75 -14.34
C ASN A 547 -1.98 17.16 -14.34
N SER A 548 -2.16 16.07 -15.08
CA SER A 548 -3.34 15.20 -15.07
C SER A 548 -3.03 13.75 -14.66
N GLY A 549 -1.74 13.42 -14.51
CA GLY A 549 -1.24 12.13 -14.02
C GLY A 549 -0.71 12.25 -12.58
N THR A 550 0.46 11.66 -12.32
CA THR A 550 1.15 11.75 -11.02
C THR A 550 2.39 12.64 -11.13
N PHE A 551 2.49 13.66 -10.26
CA PHE A 551 3.64 14.55 -10.18
C PHE A 551 4.18 14.59 -8.74
N SER A 552 5.46 14.29 -8.56
CA SER A 552 6.13 14.28 -7.26
C SER A 552 7.34 15.21 -7.28
N ASN A 553 7.28 16.30 -6.52
CA ASN A 553 8.40 17.23 -6.34
C ASN A 553 9.11 17.00 -5.00
N SER A 554 10.43 16.87 -5.05
CA SER A 554 11.30 16.77 -3.86
C SER A 554 12.42 17.81 -3.82
N ASN A 555 12.50 18.67 -4.84
CA ASN A 555 13.46 19.76 -4.94
C ASN A 555 12.75 20.99 -5.55
N LEU A 556 13.18 21.59 -6.66
CA LEU A 556 12.64 22.87 -7.13
C LEU A 556 11.74 22.74 -8.37
N VAL A 557 10.56 23.37 -8.30
CA VAL A 557 9.75 23.80 -9.46
C VAL A 557 9.68 25.33 -9.44
N ASP A 558 10.27 25.98 -10.44
CA ASP A 558 10.17 27.41 -10.72
C ASP A 558 9.12 27.62 -11.82
N GLY A 559 7.88 27.93 -11.42
CA GLY A 559 6.72 27.94 -12.30
C GLY A 559 5.41 27.55 -11.62
N ASN A 560 4.28 27.83 -12.27
CA ASN A 560 2.95 27.55 -11.74
C ASN A 560 2.54 26.10 -11.99
N ILE A 561 1.71 25.53 -11.10
CA ILE A 561 1.18 24.16 -11.29
C ILE A 561 -0.36 24.18 -11.40
N THR A 562 -0.89 23.66 -12.50
CA THR A 562 -2.31 23.31 -12.63
C THR A 562 -2.47 21.80 -12.49
N ASN A 563 -3.05 21.34 -11.38
CA ASN A 563 -3.17 19.92 -11.04
C ASN A 563 -4.62 19.42 -11.10
N THR A 564 -4.93 18.56 -12.07
CA THR A 564 -6.15 17.74 -12.12
C THR A 564 -5.90 16.28 -11.72
N GLY A 565 -4.64 15.85 -11.70
CA GLY A 565 -4.17 14.54 -11.22
C GLY A 565 -3.75 14.55 -9.75
N SER A 566 -2.72 13.80 -9.37
CA SER A 566 -2.16 13.79 -8.01
C SER A 566 -0.84 14.55 -7.95
N LEU A 567 -0.69 15.42 -6.94
CA LEU A 567 0.52 16.20 -6.68
C LEU A 567 1.06 15.89 -5.28
N THR A 568 2.33 15.51 -5.18
CA THR A 568 3.08 15.44 -3.92
C THR A 568 4.21 16.46 -3.95
N ASN A 569 4.37 17.25 -2.88
CA ASN A 569 5.47 18.20 -2.75
C ASN A 569 6.17 18.04 -1.40
N THR A 570 7.44 17.62 -1.41
CA THR A 570 8.36 17.69 -0.27
C THR A 570 9.48 18.72 -0.47
N GLY A 571 9.55 19.34 -1.65
CA GLY A 571 10.50 20.38 -2.00
C GLY A 571 9.86 21.77 -2.01
N GLU A 572 10.29 22.63 -2.94
CA GLU A 572 9.82 23.99 -3.12
C GLU A 572 9.15 24.18 -4.49
N ILE A 573 8.01 24.88 -4.51
CA ILE A 573 7.31 25.34 -5.69
C ILE A 573 7.29 26.88 -5.65
N GLU A 574 8.09 27.51 -6.49
CA GLU A 574 8.13 28.96 -6.71
C GLU A 574 7.06 29.37 -7.74
N GLY A 575 5.79 29.35 -7.31
CA GLY A 575 4.66 29.70 -8.18
C GLY A 575 3.29 29.48 -7.52
N ASP A 576 2.23 29.83 -8.24
CA ASP A 576 0.85 29.53 -7.84
C ASP A 576 0.51 28.06 -8.16
N VAL A 577 -0.29 27.43 -7.30
CA VAL A 577 -0.77 26.05 -7.49
C VAL A 577 -2.29 26.04 -7.49
N THR A 578 -2.90 25.62 -8.60
CA THR A 578 -4.35 25.43 -8.72
C THR A 578 -4.66 23.93 -8.85
N SER A 579 -5.29 23.34 -7.83
CA SER A 579 -5.52 21.89 -7.74
C SER A 579 -7.02 21.53 -7.69
N THR A 580 -7.50 20.82 -8.71
CA THR A 580 -8.79 20.10 -8.70
C THR A 580 -8.63 18.61 -8.39
N GLY A 581 -7.41 18.08 -8.46
CA GLY A 581 -7.05 16.80 -7.83
C GLY A 581 -6.52 16.97 -6.40
N PRO A 582 -6.12 15.88 -5.73
CA PRO A 582 -5.47 15.94 -4.42
C PRO A 582 -4.04 16.50 -4.51
N ILE A 583 -3.66 17.29 -3.49
CA ILE A 583 -2.28 17.72 -3.22
C ILE A 583 -1.86 17.30 -1.80
N ALA A 584 -0.71 16.64 -1.69
CA ALA A 584 -0.02 16.36 -0.44
C ALA A 584 1.23 17.25 -0.32
N ASN A 585 1.15 18.33 0.45
CA ASN A 585 2.23 19.30 0.64
C ASN A 585 2.92 19.13 1.99
N GLN A 586 4.16 18.67 1.98
CA GLN A 586 5.09 18.59 3.10
C GLN A 586 6.21 19.65 3.02
N GLY A 587 6.41 20.25 1.84
CA GLY A 587 7.41 21.26 1.57
C GLY A 587 6.83 22.68 1.54
N THR A 588 7.31 23.50 0.60
CA THR A 588 6.90 24.91 0.45
C THR A 588 6.21 25.14 -0.90
N VAL A 589 5.12 25.90 -0.90
CA VAL A 589 4.55 26.57 -2.08
C VAL A 589 4.63 28.07 -1.79
N THR A 590 5.46 28.84 -2.50
CA THR A 590 5.67 30.25 -2.15
C THR A 590 4.51 31.16 -2.57
N GLY A 591 3.77 30.75 -3.62
CA GLY A 591 2.59 31.46 -4.12
C GLY A 591 1.27 31.05 -3.47
N THR A 592 0.19 31.20 -4.22
CA THR A 592 -1.19 30.89 -3.82
C THR A 592 -1.51 29.43 -4.08
N LEU A 593 -1.88 28.67 -3.05
CA LEU A 593 -2.50 27.36 -3.20
C LEU A 593 -4.02 27.50 -3.26
N THR A 594 -4.59 27.29 -4.45
CA THR A 594 -6.04 27.20 -4.69
C THR A 594 -6.47 25.74 -4.80
N VAL A 595 -7.40 25.30 -3.96
CA VAL A 595 -7.80 23.89 -3.81
C VAL A 595 -9.30 23.73 -4.03
N TYR A 596 -9.71 22.82 -4.91
CA TYR A 596 -11.10 22.43 -5.14
C TYR A 596 -11.46 21.04 -4.62
N ASN A 597 -10.47 20.23 -4.23
CA ASN A 597 -10.65 18.82 -3.84
C ASN A 597 -10.00 18.52 -2.50
N GLN A 598 -8.71 18.15 -2.44
CA GLN A 598 -8.04 17.87 -1.18
C GLN A 598 -6.67 18.52 -1.09
N HIS A 599 -6.36 19.13 0.05
CA HIS A 599 -5.01 19.51 0.45
C HIS A 599 -4.68 18.85 1.79
N SER A 600 -3.61 18.08 1.81
CA SER A 600 -3.10 17.42 3.01
C SER A 600 -1.62 17.68 3.25
N GLY A 601 -1.19 17.47 4.50
CA GLY A 601 0.22 17.53 4.89
C GLY A 601 0.54 18.65 5.87
N ASN A 602 1.83 18.90 6.08
CA ASN A 602 2.38 19.83 7.07
C ASN A 602 3.27 20.93 6.46
N GLY A 603 3.13 21.14 5.15
CA GLY A 603 3.92 22.12 4.41
C GLY A 603 3.51 23.57 4.66
N THR A 604 4.33 24.48 4.15
CA THR A 604 4.04 25.92 4.12
C THR A 604 3.45 26.29 2.75
N VAL A 605 2.49 27.22 2.76
CA VAL A 605 1.95 27.86 1.56
C VAL A 605 1.99 29.39 1.71
N GLY A 606 2.13 30.13 0.62
CA GLY A 606 2.11 31.59 0.62
C GLY A 606 0.75 32.14 1.00
N THR A 607 -0.29 31.76 0.25
CA THR A 607 -1.71 32.08 0.50
C THR A 607 -2.56 30.83 0.27
N LEU A 608 -3.65 30.64 1.04
CA LEU A 608 -4.55 29.48 0.89
C LEU A 608 -5.95 29.91 0.44
N SER A 609 -6.45 29.32 -0.65
CA SER A 609 -7.83 29.49 -1.11
C SER A 609 -8.53 28.14 -1.27
N ALA A 610 -9.27 27.72 -0.24
CA ALA A 610 -10.10 26.52 -0.27
C ALA A 610 -11.48 26.84 -0.86
N LYS A 611 -11.80 26.22 -1.99
CA LYS A 611 -13.04 26.41 -2.76
C LYS A 611 -14.17 25.51 -2.25
N PRO A 612 -15.44 25.73 -2.63
CA PRO A 612 -16.56 24.92 -2.17
C PRO A 612 -16.35 23.42 -2.47
N GLY A 613 -16.55 22.57 -1.46
CA GLY A 613 -16.26 21.13 -1.54
C GLY A 613 -14.81 20.72 -1.25
N ALA A 614 -13.88 21.68 -1.11
CA ALA A 614 -12.50 21.37 -0.78
C ALA A 614 -12.33 20.94 0.68
N LEU A 615 -11.47 19.92 0.89
CA LEU A 615 -11.06 19.38 2.18
C LEU A 615 -9.60 19.75 2.45
N VAL A 616 -9.34 20.54 3.49
CA VAL A 616 -7.99 20.83 3.98
C VAL A 616 -7.76 20.05 5.28
N SER A 617 -6.70 19.26 5.36
CA SER A 617 -6.41 18.40 6.51
C SER A 617 -4.90 18.40 6.83
N PRO A 618 -4.45 18.94 7.98
CA PRO A 618 -3.08 18.73 8.45
C PRO A 618 -2.73 17.22 8.52
N GLY A 619 -1.44 16.88 8.44
CA GLY A 619 -0.99 15.48 8.33
C GLY A 619 -0.19 14.99 9.53
N ASN A 620 -0.05 13.67 9.66
CA ASN A 620 0.75 13.02 10.72
C ASN A 620 0.18 13.07 12.16
N SER A 621 -1.09 13.45 12.35
CA SER A 621 -1.92 13.03 13.49
C SER A 621 -1.24 13.18 14.88
N VAL A 622 -0.87 14.38 15.33
CA VAL A 622 -1.37 15.69 14.90
C VAL A 622 -0.38 16.47 14.03
N GLY A 623 -0.92 17.23 13.07
CA GLY A 623 -0.22 18.00 12.06
C GLY A 623 -0.29 19.51 12.22
N THR A 624 0.38 20.24 11.32
CA THR A 624 0.30 21.69 11.24
C THR A 624 0.50 22.18 9.81
N ILE A 625 -0.50 22.87 9.26
CA ILE A 625 -0.39 23.60 7.98
C ILE A 625 -0.04 25.06 8.29
N ILE A 626 0.94 25.61 7.57
CA ILE A 626 1.37 27.01 7.72
C ILE A 626 0.98 27.79 6.46
N VAL A 627 0.20 28.85 6.63
CA VAL A 627 -0.14 29.83 5.59
C VAL A 627 0.58 31.13 5.96
N SER A 628 1.49 31.60 5.10
CA SER A 628 2.34 32.77 5.42
C SER A 628 1.56 34.09 5.36
N GLY A 629 0.62 34.20 4.42
CA GLY A 629 -0.31 35.31 4.24
C GLY A 629 -1.72 34.96 4.70
N ASP A 630 -2.71 35.29 3.88
CA ASP A 630 -4.14 35.10 4.19
C ASP A 630 -4.63 33.67 3.87
N ALA A 631 -5.66 33.23 4.58
CA ALA A 631 -6.37 31.98 4.34
C ALA A 631 -7.87 32.22 4.14
N THR A 632 -8.41 31.84 2.99
CA THR A 632 -9.84 31.95 2.68
C THR A 632 -10.43 30.56 2.45
N PHE A 633 -11.46 30.24 3.23
CA PHE A 633 -12.30 29.06 3.10
C PHE A 633 -13.69 29.51 2.64
N GLU A 634 -14.03 29.20 1.38
CA GLU A 634 -15.33 29.55 0.80
C GLU A 634 -16.46 28.66 1.36
N PRO A 635 -17.73 29.12 1.33
CA PRO A 635 -18.86 28.36 1.85
C PRO A 635 -18.93 26.92 1.32
N GLY A 636 -19.09 25.95 2.22
CA GLY A 636 -19.08 24.52 1.88
C GLY A 636 -17.70 23.90 1.69
N SER A 637 -16.60 24.61 1.97
CA SER A 637 -15.28 24.01 2.21
C SER A 637 -15.15 23.49 3.65
N VAL A 638 -14.18 22.60 3.88
CA VAL A 638 -13.98 21.91 5.16
C VAL A 638 -12.51 22.00 5.59
N LEU A 639 -12.27 22.43 6.83
CA LEU A 639 -11.05 22.15 7.58
C LEU A 639 -11.29 20.87 8.41
N TYR A 640 -10.52 19.82 8.17
CA TYR A 640 -10.53 18.59 8.94
C TYR A 640 -9.42 18.66 9.98
N ALA A 641 -9.76 18.47 11.26
CA ALA A 641 -8.81 18.55 12.35
C ALA A 641 -8.99 17.37 13.32
N GLU A 642 -7.92 16.60 13.51
CA GLU A 642 -7.84 15.54 14.51
C GLU A 642 -7.52 16.13 15.89
N LEU A 643 -8.24 15.65 16.92
CA LEU A 643 -7.98 15.91 18.33
C LEU A 643 -7.23 14.72 18.93
N GLY A 644 -6.18 14.96 19.72
CA GLY A 644 -5.36 13.94 20.36
C GLY A 644 -5.34 14.04 21.89
N ALA A 645 -4.37 13.35 22.50
CA ALA A 645 -4.17 13.38 23.95
C ALA A 645 -3.73 14.77 24.45
N ASN A 646 -4.07 15.10 25.70
CA ASN A 646 -3.54 16.26 26.44
C ASN A 646 -3.68 17.64 25.75
N GLY A 647 -4.77 17.86 24.99
CA GLY A 647 -5.02 19.14 24.31
C GLY A 647 -4.26 19.33 22.99
N LEU A 648 -3.52 18.30 22.53
CA LEU A 648 -2.92 18.30 21.19
C LEU A 648 -4.01 18.19 20.12
N SER A 649 -3.89 18.95 19.05
CA SER A 649 -4.76 18.89 17.87
C SER A 649 -3.98 19.24 16.61
N ASP A 650 -4.53 18.85 15.47
CA ASP A 650 -4.19 19.46 14.18
C ASP A 650 -4.35 20.99 14.27
N LEU A 651 -3.42 21.72 13.64
CA LEU A 651 -3.37 23.17 13.69
C LEU A 651 -3.29 23.80 12.29
N LEU A 652 -4.14 24.80 12.04
CA LEU A 652 -3.98 25.74 10.92
C LEU A 652 -3.35 27.04 11.43
N VAL A 653 -2.12 27.33 11.00
CA VAL A 653 -1.44 28.61 11.27
C VAL A 653 -1.61 29.55 10.07
N VAL A 654 -2.04 30.78 10.31
CA VAL A 654 -2.27 31.82 9.28
C VAL A 654 -1.56 33.11 9.70
N GLY A 655 -0.52 33.52 8.97
CA GLY A 655 0.24 34.73 9.28
C GLY A 655 -0.58 36.03 9.11
N GLY A 656 -1.51 36.03 8.16
CA GLY A 656 -2.44 37.12 7.89
C GLY A 656 -3.84 36.89 8.49
N THR A 657 -4.85 37.02 7.63
CA THR A 657 -6.28 36.99 7.96
C THR A 657 -6.90 35.64 7.60
N LEU A 658 -7.68 35.07 8.52
CA LEU A 658 -8.57 33.94 8.26
C LEU A 658 -9.99 34.44 7.94
N VAL A 659 -10.55 33.95 6.84
CA VAL A 659 -11.97 34.10 6.45
C VAL A 659 -12.55 32.70 6.23
N ALA A 660 -13.60 32.34 6.98
CA ALA A 660 -14.20 30.99 6.97
C ALA A 660 -15.74 31.00 7.09
N ASP A 661 -16.40 32.07 6.62
CA ASP A 661 -17.85 32.20 6.71
C ASP A 661 -18.56 31.15 5.84
N GLY A 662 -19.46 30.37 6.44
CA GLY A 662 -20.10 29.21 5.79
C GLY A 662 -19.20 27.99 5.55
N ALA A 663 -17.95 27.98 6.05
CA ALA A 663 -17.07 26.80 6.03
C ALA A 663 -17.22 25.97 7.31
N THR A 664 -16.84 24.69 7.25
CA THR A 664 -17.00 23.72 8.37
C THR A 664 -15.65 23.31 8.96
N LEU A 665 -15.53 23.30 10.29
CA LEU A 665 -14.47 22.59 11.01
C LEU A 665 -15.01 21.20 11.36
N TYR A 666 -14.52 20.19 10.67
CA TYR A 666 -14.89 18.79 10.91
C TYR A 666 -13.89 18.16 11.88
N LEU A 667 -14.39 17.68 13.02
CA LEU A 667 -13.56 17.11 14.08
C LEU A 667 -13.40 15.60 13.95
N ALA A 668 -12.16 15.16 14.11
CA ALA A 668 -11.74 13.77 14.11
C ALA A 668 -11.02 13.39 15.41
N ALA A 669 -10.91 12.10 15.70
CA ALA A 669 -10.18 11.57 16.85
C ALA A 669 -8.86 10.94 16.38
N ALA A 670 -7.73 11.50 16.80
CA ALA A 670 -6.42 10.89 16.60
C ALA A 670 -6.23 9.66 17.50
N ASN A 671 -5.17 8.89 17.27
CA ASN A 671 -4.82 7.78 18.15
C ASN A 671 -4.49 8.27 19.57
N GLY A 672 -5.09 7.65 20.59
CA GLY A 672 -4.98 8.09 21.98
C GLY A 672 -5.80 9.34 22.33
N PHE A 673 -6.78 9.72 21.50
CA PHE A 673 -7.76 10.74 21.88
C PHE A 673 -8.62 10.26 23.05
N GLU A 674 -8.52 10.97 24.18
CA GLU A 674 -9.39 10.79 25.34
C GLU A 674 -10.24 12.06 25.52
N PRO A 675 -11.58 11.97 25.39
CA PRO A 675 -12.46 13.11 25.59
C PRO A 675 -12.55 13.47 27.08
N VAL A 676 -12.33 14.74 27.42
CA VAL A 676 -12.47 15.24 28.79
C VAL A 676 -13.28 16.53 28.77
N LEU A 677 -14.30 16.58 29.64
CA LEU A 677 -15.14 17.76 29.83
C LEU A 677 -14.29 18.95 30.30
N GLY A 678 -14.31 20.05 29.54
CA GLY A 678 -13.55 21.26 29.82
C GLY A 678 -12.15 21.33 29.16
N ASN A 679 -11.70 20.30 28.44
CA ASN A 679 -10.44 20.38 27.69
C ASN A 679 -10.54 21.37 26.52
N SER A 680 -9.43 22.06 26.24
CA SER A 680 -9.28 22.99 25.12
C SER A 680 -8.17 22.55 24.16
N TYR A 681 -8.36 22.83 22.87
CA TYR A 681 -7.52 22.43 21.75
C TYR A 681 -7.26 23.64 20.85
N SER A 682 -6.00 23.91 20.52
CA SER A 682 -5.63 25.02 19.62
C SER A 682 -5.67 24.53 18.18
N VAL A 683 -6.82 24.66 17.52
CA VAL A 683 -7.03 24.18 16.14
C VAL A 683 -6.70 25.25 15.08
N ILE A 684 -6.73 26.53 15.46
CA ILE A 684 -6.46 27.66 14.58
C ILE A 684 -5.58 28.68 15.31
N GLN A 685 -4.55 29.19 14.64
CA GLN A 685 -3.79 30.36 15.07
C GLN A 685 -3.68 31.33 13.90
N ALA A 686 -4.33 32.50 13.98
CA ALA A 686 -4.30 33.50 12.91
C ALA A 686 -3.82 34.87 13.40
N GLY A 687 -3.19 35.65 12.50
CA GLY A 687 -2.87 37.06 12.75
C GLY A 687 -4.13 37.90 12.98
N SER A 688 -5.23 37.60 12.27
CA SER A 688 -6.59 37.97 12.65
C SER A 688 -7.62 36.97 12.12
N ILE A 689 -8.75 36.82 12.82
CA ILE A 689 -9.90 36.01 12.38
C ILE A 689 -11.05 36.96 12.05
N ALA A 690 -11.40 37.08 10.77
CA ALA A 690 -12.51 37.92 10.31
C ALA A 690 -13.86 37.18 10.40
N SER A 691 -13.85 35.88 10.13
CA SER A 691 -14.96 34.95 10.37
C SER A 691 -14.39 33.55 10.65
N ASN A 692 -15.08 32.78 11.48
CA ASN A 692 -14.63 31.47 11.94
C ASN A 692 -15.55 30.34 11.45
N PHE A 693 -15.04 29.11 11.47
CA PHE A 693 -15.74 27.93 10.99
C PHE A 693 -16.96 27.55 11.86
N THR A 694 -17.95 26.91 11.24
CA THR A 694 -18.99 26.17 11.97
C THR A 694 -18.44 24.81 12.40
N VAL A 695 -18.53 24.46 13.69
CA VAL A 695 -18.06 23.16 14.20
C VAL A 695 -19.04 22.05 13.83
N ALA A 696 -18.53 20.96 13.26
CA ALA A 696 -19.23 19.70 13.08
C ALA A 696 -18.41 18.55 13.68
N SER A 697 -19.06 17.64 14.42
CA SER A 697 -18.42 16.47 15.00
C SER A 697 -19.35 15.26 14.90
N PRO A 698 -18.87 14.08 14.48
CA PRO A 698 -19.60 12.83 14.66
C PRO A 698 -19.54 12.33 16.12
N PHE A 699 -18.56 12.80 16.92
CA PHE A 699 -18.28 12.31 18.27
C PHE A 699 -19.12 12.96 19.37
N PHE A 700 -19.67 14.16 19.13
CA PHE A 700 -20.23 15.03 20.16
C PHE A 700 -21.61 15.57 19.80
N GLY A 701 -22.47 15.72 20.81
CA GLY A 701 -23.62 16.61 20.79
C GLY A 701 -24.83 16.15 19.97
N SER A 702 -24.85 14.89 19.53
CA SER A 702 -25.99 14.28 18.85
C SER A 702 -26.39 12.96 19.49
N THR A 703 -27.64 12.54 19.31
CA THR A 703 -28.14 11.25 19.86
C THR A 703 -27.53 10.02 19.18
N ALA A 704 -26.83 10.20 18.06
CA ALA A 704 -26.11 9.14 17.34
C ALA A 704 -24.60 9.13 17.65
N SER A 705 -24.12 10.10 18.42
CA SER A 705 -22.70 10.25 18.76
C SER A 705 -22.29 9.30 19.91
N PRO A 706 -21.04 8.80 19.93
CA PRO A 706 -20.48 8.07 21.07
C PRO A 706 -20.53 8.83 22.40
N PHE A 707 -20.32 10.16 22.37
CA PHE A 707 -20.37 11.03 23.55
C PHE A 707 -21.48 12.07 23.39
N PRO A 708 -22.76 11.65 23.49
CA PRO A 708 -23.91 12.51 23.20
C PRO A 708 -23.99 13.73 24.13
N PHE A 709 -23.54 13.59 25.37
CA PHE A 709 -23.60 14.65 26.39
C PHE A 709 -22.39 15.59 26.40
N LEU A 710 -21.34 15.33 25.61
CA LEU A 710 -20.28 16.29 25.29
C LEU A 710 -20.66 17.12 24.06
N GLY A 711 -20.30 18.39 24.07
CA GLY A 711 -20.37 19.31 22.92
C GLY A 711 -18.99 19.90 22.63
N ALA A 712 -18.78 20.43 21.43
CA ALA A 712 -17.54 21.12 21.06
C ALA A 712 -17.88 22.54 20.55
N SER A 713 -17.21 23.56 21.09
CA SER A 713 -17.42 24.96 20.72
C SER A 713 -16.09 25.61 20.35
N LEU A 714 -16.09 26.39 19.27
CA LEU A 714 -14.93 27.12 18.77
C LEU A 714 -15.08 28.61 19.10
N ASP A 715 -14.08 29.20 19.73
CA ASP A 715 -14.13 30.60 20.13
C ASP A 715 -13.59 31.58 19.06
N GLY A 716 -13.64 32.88 19.36
CA GLY A 716 -13.15 33.93 18.46
C GLY A 716 -11.62 34.03 18.35
N THR A 717 -10.87 33.20 19.07
CA THR A 717 -9.40 33.14 19.04
C THR A 717 -8.85 31.92 18.30
N GLY A 718 -9.71 30.96 17.95
CA GLY A 718 -9.32 29.72 17.28
C GLY A 718 -9.17 28.52 18.23
N VAL A 719 -9.57 28.66 19.50
CA VAL A 719 -9.52 27.60 20.51
C VAL A 719 -10.85 26.85 20.54
N LEU A 720 -10.78 25.54 20.34
CA LEU A 720 -11.91 24.63 20.49
C LEU A 720 -11.97 24.12 21.93
N THR A 721 -13.11 24.22 22.60
CA THR A 721 -13.30 23.68 23.96
C THR A 721 -14.41 22.64 23.99
N LEU A 722 -14.17 21.52 24.67
CA LEU A 722 -15.16 20.48 24.94
C LEU A 722 -16.00 20.88 26.16
N GLY A 723 -17.31 20.97 26.01
CA GLY A 723 -18.27 21.36 27.05
C GLY A 723 -19.42 20.37 27.19
N ARG A 724 -20.46 20.74 27.95
CA ARG A 724 -21.76 20.04 27.91
C ARG A 724 -22.41 20.25 26.55
N SER A 725 -23.07 19.24 26.03
CA SER A 725 -23.97 19.38 24.88
C SER A 725 -25.28 20.08 25.25
N ALA A 726 -26.16 20.30 24.27
CA ALA A 726 -27.53 20.74 24.52
C ALA A 726 -28.49 19.58 24.92
N LEU A 727 -28.04 18.33 24.89
CA LEU A 727 -28.81 17.16 25.35
C LEU A 727 -28.70 17.05 26.88
N ARG A 728 -29.86 16.88 27.54
CA ARG A 728 -29.94 16.74 28.99
C ARG A 728 -30.08 15.28 29.39
N PHE A 729 -29.50 14.89 30.52
CA PHE A 729 -29.65 13.56 31.09
C PHE A 729 -31.12 13.19 31.36
N GLU A 730 -31.90 14.13 31.90
CA GLU A 730 -33.31 13.92 32.27
C GLU A 730 -34.23 13.62 31.07
N ASP A 731 -33.83 13.94 29.84
CA ASP A 731 -34.59 13.64 28.63
C ASP A 731 -34.56 12.14 28.27
N PHE A 732 -33.57 11.39 28.78
CA PHE A 732 -33.36 9.97 28.48
C PHE A 732 -33.53 9.04 29.69
N ALA A 733 -33.74 9.59 30.89
CA ALA A 733 -34.15 8.85 32.08
C ALA A 733 -35.59 8.33 31.97
N VAL A 734 -35.90 7.21 32.62
CA VAL A 734 -37.21 6.53 32.59
C VAL A 734 -38.01 6.83 33.85
N THR A 735 -37.57 6.36 35.01
CA THR A 735 -38.30 6.52 36.30
C THR A 735 -38.25 7.95 36.85
N GLN A 736 -39.10 8.25 37.84
CA GLN A 736 -39.05 9.56 38.51
C GLN A 736 -37.77 9.66 39.36
N ASN A 737 -37.36 8.59 40.05
CA ASN A 737 -36.10 8.52 40.80
C ASN A 737 -34.89 8.84 39.90
N GLU A 738 -34.78 8.19 38.72
CA GLU A 738 -33.74 8.51 37.72
C GLU A 738 -33.78 9.97 37.28
N ARG A 739 -34.97 10.48 36.92
CA ARG A 739 -35.15 11.86 36.43
C ARG A 739 -34.74 12.91 37.46
N MET A 740 -35.05 12.68 38.74
CA MET A 740 -34.68 13.57 39.84
C MET A 740 -33.15 13.59 40.05
N ALA A 741 -32.50 12.43 40.04
CA ALA A 741 -31.04 12.33 40.12
C ALA A 741 -30.35 12.96 38.89
N ALA A 742 -30.88 12.72 37.68
CA ALA A 742 -30.39 13.29 36.43
C ALA A 742 -30.46 14.83 36.40
N SER A 743 -31.60 15.40 36.81
CA SER A 743 -31.80 16.85 36.87
C SER A 743 -30.86 17.51 37.91
N ALA A 744 -30.63 16.85 39.05
CA ALA A 744 -29.64 17.30 40.02
C ALA A 744 -28.21 17.26 39.45
N ALA A 745 -27.83 16.17 38.77
CA ALA A 745 -26.50 16.02 38.19
C ALA A 745 -26.17 17.09 37.12
N GLU A 746 -27.15 17.58 36.36
CA GLU A 746 -26.95 18.70 35.40
C GLU A 746 -26.52 20.01 36.07
N THR A 747 -26.81 20.20 37.37
CA THR A 747 -26.42 21.42 38.10
C THR A 747 -24.98 21.42 38.59
N LEU A 748 -24.27 20.30 38.45
CA LEU A 748 -22.85 20.17 38.84
C LEU A 748 -21.95 21.03 37.94
N GLY A 749 -20.98 21.73 38.54
CA GLY A 749 -19.95 22.44 37.79
C GLY A 749 -19.11 21.51 36.90
N LEU A 750 -18.58 22.03 35.79
CA LEU A 750 -17.81 21.25 34.80
C LEU A 750 -16.60 20.49 35.38
N GLN A 751 -16.05 20.98 36.49
CA GLN A 751 -14.90 20.37 37.18
C GLN A 751 -15.31 19.28 38.19
N SER A 752 -16.61 19.06 38.43
CA SER A 752 -17.07 17.97 39.30
C SER A 752 -16.66 16.62 38.72
N PRO A 753 -15.99 15.72 39.48
CA PRO A 753 -15.61 14.40 39.00
C PRO A 753 -16.82 13.58 38.52
N LEU A 754 -17.98 13.75 39.16
CA LEU A 754 -19.22 13.10 38.75
C LEU A 754 -19.74 13.64 37.39
N ASN A 755 -19.68 14.97 37.16
CA ASN A 755 -20.07 15.53 35.86
C ASN A 755 -19.08 15.14 34.75
N GLN A 756 -17.78 15.11 35.04
CA GLN A 756 -16.76 14.61 34.12
C GLN A 756 -17.04 13.16 33.70
N ALA A 757 -17.39 12.27 34.63
CA ALA A 757 -17.75 10.89 34.32
C ALA A 757 -19.07 10.79 33.53
N LEU A 758 -20.13 11.46 33.97
CA LEU A 758 -21.45 11.40 33.33
C LEU A 758 -21.48 12.01 31.92
N ALA A 759 -20.62 12.97 31.61
CA ALA A 759 -20.52 13.55 30.27
C ALA A 759 -20.05 12.54 29.21
N LEU A 760 -19.36 11.46 29.60
CA LEU A 760 -18.86 10.41 28.71
C LEU A 760 -19.89 9.29 28.43
N MET A 761 -21.05 9.36 29.08
CA MET A 761 -22.10 8.33 29.01
C MET A 761 -22.81 8.32 27.65
N SER A 762 -23.20 7.14 27.16
CA SER A 762 -24.11 6.98 26.03
C SER A 762 -25.58 7.09 26.45
N ILE A 763 -26.49 7.34 25.51
CA ILE A 763 -27.94 7.41 25.81
C ILE A 763 -28.50 6.10 26.39
N ALA A 764 -27.93 4.95 26.00
CA ALA A 764 -28.42 3.65 26.45
C ALA A 764 -28.11 3.35 27.92
N GLU A 765 -27.07 3.98 28.50
CA GLU A 765 -26.64 3.78 29.88
C GLU A 765 -27.41 4.66 30.88
N VAL A 766 -28.03 5.75 30.40
CA VAL A 766 -28.72 6.76 31.22
C VAL A 766 -29.65 6.13 32.28
N PRO A 767 -30.54 5.17 31.94
CA PRO A 767 -31.49 4.66 32.93
C PRO A 767 -30.78 3.90 34.05
N SER A 768 -29.92 2.94 33.71
CA SER A 768 -29.18 2.14 34.70
C SER A 768 -28.19 2.95 35.54
N VAL A 769 -27.60 4.00 34.97
CA VAL A 769 -26.70 4.88 35.71
C VAL A 769 -27.51 5.71 36.70
N PHE A 770 -28.56 6.41 36.29
CA PHE A 770 -29.32 7.26 37.20
C PHE A 770 -30.20 6.51 38.21
N ASP A 771 -30.59 5.27 37.90
CA ASP A 771 -31.20 4.34 38.84
C ASP A 771 -30.23 4.05 39.99
N SER A 772 -29.01 3.60 39.66
CA SER A 772 -27.94 3.35 40.65
C SER A 772 -27.52 4.58 41.44
N LEU A 773 -27.64 5.79 40.86
CA LEU A 773 -27.31 7.08 41.47
C LEU A 773 -28.45 7.69 42.30
N SER A 774 -29.65 7.13 42.25
CA SER A 774 -30.84 7.70 42.92
C SER A 774 -30.77 7.71 44.45
N GLY A 775 -30.08 6.72 45.04
CA GLY A 775 -30.01 6.54 46.49
C GLY A 775 -31.25 5.93 47.13
N GLU A 776 -32.13 5.27 46.36
CA GLU A 776 -33.43 4.75 46.82
C GLU A 776 -33.37 3.80 48.04
N ILE A 777 -32.23 3.15 48.30
CA ILE A 777 -32.01 2.27 49.46
C ILE A 777 -32.30 2.98 50.80
N ALA A 778 -32.06 4.29 50.88
CA ALA A 778 -32.35 5.10 52.07
C ALA A 778 -33.86 5.12 52.38
N ALA A 779 -34.69 5.38 51.36
CA ALA A 779 -36.14 5.42 51.52
C ALA A 779 -36.75 4.01 51.64
N SER A 780 -36.23 3.01 50.93
CA SER A 780 -36.70 1.63 51.04
C SER A 780 -36.34 0.94 52.37
N ALA A 781 -35.32 1.46 53.10
CA ALA A 781 -35.06 1.07 54.48
C ALA A 781 -36.22 1.51 55.41
N GLU A 782 -36.79 2.71 55.20
CA GLU A 782 -37.95 3.18 55.96
C GLU A 782 -39.18 2.26 55.77
N SER A 783 -39.47 1.84 54.52
CA SER A 783 -40.51 0.86 54.21
C SER A 783 -40.33 -0.43 55.02
N THR A 784 -39.09 -0.88 55.15
CA THR A 784 -38.71 -2.11 55.84
C THR A 784 -38.94 -2.00 57.35
N LEU A 785 -38.36 -1.00 58.01
CA LEU A 785 -38.48 -0.85 59.47
C LEU A 785 -39.93 -0.62 59.90
N GLN A 786 -40.67 0.19 59.14
CA GLN A 786 -42.07 0.49 59.43
C GLN A 786 -42.97 -0.77 59.34
N GLN A 787 -42.71 -1.67 58.38
CA GLN A 787 -43.37 -2.99 58.32
C GLN A 787 -42.98 -3.88 59.52
N GLN A 788 -41.70 -3.90 59.90
CA GLN A 788 -41.18 -4.76 60.98
C GLN A 788 -41.67 -4.36 62.38
N SER A 789 -42.17 -3.13 62.55
CA SER A 789 -42.76 -2.63 63.81
C SER A 789 -43.82 -3.55 64.44
N ILE A 790 -44.44 -4.43 63.65
CA ILE A 790 -45.48 -5.37 64.11
C ILE A 790 -44.98 -6.44 65.09
N TYR A 791 -43.72 -6.92 65.01
CA TYR A 791 -43.30 -8.10 65.79
C TYR A 791 -43.29 -7.85 67.31
N LEU A 792 -42.83 -6.68 67.74
CA LEU A 792 -42.87 -6.25 69.14
C LEU A 792 -44.32 -6.23 69.67
N ARG A 793 -45.23 -5.63 68.88
CA ARG A 793 -46.66 -5.52 69.17
C ARG A 793 -47.37 -6.89 69.21
N ASP A 794 -47.15 -7.77 68.25
CA ASP A 794 -47.74 -9.12 68.24
C ASP A 794 -47.25 -9.95 69.42
N ALA A 795 -45.95 -9.93 69.72
CA ALA A 795 -45.38 -10.66 70.85
C ALA A 795 -46.02 -10.26 72.19
N VAL A 796 -46.10 -8.95 72.50
CA VAL A 796 -46.65 -8.51 73.80
C VAL A 796 -48.18 -8.62 73.87
N THR A 797 -48.90 -8.40 72.76
CA THR A 797 -50.37 -8.60 72.75
C THR A 797 -50.75 -10.07 72.80
N GLY A 798 -50.01 -10.95 72.12
CA GLY A 798 -50.07 -12.40 72.26
C GLY A 798 -49.75 -12.84 73.68
N ARG A 799 -48.69 -12.30 74.30
CA ARG A 799 -48.38 -12.56 75.71
C ARG A 799 -49.55 -12.24 76.65
N VAL A 800 -50.17 -11.07 76.51
CA VAL A 800 -51.34 -10.66 77.30
C VAL A 800 -52.53 -11.59 77.07
N ARG A 801 -52.78 -11.99 75.82
CA ARG A 801 -53.83 -12.95 75.44
C ARG A 801 -53.63 -14.33 76.10
N GLN A 802 -52.42 -14.89 76.06
CA GLN A 802 -52.07 -16.13 76.77
C GLN A 802 -52.41 -16.00 78.26
N ALA A 803 -52.09 -14.85 78.88
CA ALA A 803 -52.23 -14.66 80.31
C ALA A 803 -53.67 -14.66 80.82
N PHE A 804 -54.64 -14.31 79.96
CA PHE A 804 -56.07 -14.28 80.26
C PHE A 804 -56.85 -15.45 79.65
N SER A 805 -56.14 -16.44 79.10
CA SER A 805 -56.74 -17.68 78.57
C SER A 805 -56.86 -18.75 79.66
N ASP A 806 -57.91 -19.58 79.57
CA ASP A 806 -58.03 -20.75 80.42
C ASP A 806 -56.87 -21.73 80.15
N ALA A 807 -56.17 -22.21 81.18
CA ALA A 807 -54.93 -22.99 81.04
C ALA A 807 -55.06 -24.34 80.30
N ALA A 808 -56.30 -24.78 80.02
CA ALA A 808 -56.60 -25.96 79.20
C ALA A 808 -57.40 -25.62 77.91
N GLY A 809 -57.77 -24.35 77.72
CA GLY A 809 -58.57 -23.87 76.60
C GLY A 809 -57.77 -23.69 75.30
N PRO A 810 -58.43 -23.76 74.13
CA PRO A 810 -57.74 -23.60 72.86
C PRO A 810 -57.36 -22.14 72.55
N GLU A 811 -57.92 -21.16 73.27
CA GLU A 811 -57.66 -19.70 73.18
C GLU A 811 -56.20 -19.30 73.45
N ALA A 812 -55.42 -20.16 74.13
CA ALA A 812 -54.14 -19.82 74.78
C ALA A 812 -52.95 -19.52 73.84
N SER A 813 -53.07 -18.48 73.00
CA SER A 813 -52.04 -18.06 72.04
C SER A 813 -51.13 -16.98 72.63
N GLY A 814 -49.82 -17.19 72.54
CA GLY A 814 -48.75 -16.36 73.12
C GLY A 814 -47.70 -17.21 73.84
N SER A 815 -46.58 -16.60 74.24
CA SER A 815 -45.46 -17.29 74.89
C SER A 815 -45.86 -17.87 76.26
N GLN A 816 -45.42 -19.10 76.57
CA GLN A 816 -45.53 -19.64 77.93
C GLN A 816 -44.61 -18.89 78.90
N THR A 817 -44.92 -19.03 80.19
CA THR A 817 -44.24 -18.26 81.24
C THR A 817 -43.82 -19.12 82.43
N ALA A 818 -42.71 -18.74 83.06
CA ALA A 818 -42.25 -19.30 84.33
C ALA A 818 -42.50 -18.28 85.45
N ARG A 819 -43.01 -18.73 86.61
CA ARG A 819 -43.06 -17.89 87.82
C ARG A 819 -41.64 -17.57 88.28
N LEU A 820 -41.37 -16.30 88.58
CA LEU A 820 -40.05 -15.86 89.01
C LEU A 820 -39.64 -16.41 90.40
N ALA A 821 -40.62 -16.70 91.27
CA ALA A 821 -40.42 -17.37 92.55
C ALA A 821 -41.68 -18.13 92.99
N PRO A 822 -41.57 -19.16 93.85
CA PRO A 822 -42.73 -19.79 94.48
C PRO A 822 -43.57 -18.77 95.27
N GLY A 823 -44.88 -18.72 94.99
CA GLY A 823 -45.80 -17.79 95.62
C GLY A 823 -45.79 -16.35 95.08
N LEU A 824 -44.99 -16.04 94.06
CA LEU A 824 -45.02 -14.75 93.37
C LEU A 824 -45.86 -14.84 92.08
N ASP A 825 -46.75 -13.88 91.86
CA ASP A 825 -47.61 -13.82 90.66
C ASP A 825 -46.90 -13.26 89.43
N ALA A 826 -45.68 -12.73 89.61
CA ALA A 826 -44.83 -12.27 88.52
C ALA A 826 -44.24 -13.45 87.74
N THR A 827 -44.34 -13.37 86.41
CA THR A 827 -43.89 -14.40 85.48
C THR A 827 -42.98 -13.81 84.41
N ALA A 828 -41.94 -14.54 84.05
CA ALA A 828 -41.08 -14.23 82.91
C ALA A 828 -41.42 -15.10 81.69
N TRP A 829 -41.20 -14.55 80.50
CA TRP A 829 -41.39 -15.22 79.22
C TRP A 829 -40.28 -14.85 78.23
N THR A 830 -40.16 -15.65 77.19
CA THR A 830 -39.24 -15.42 76.07
C THR A 830 -39.88 -15.90 74.77
N GLN A 831 -39.57 -15.22 73.67
CA GLN A 831 -40.03 -15.53 72.32
C GLN A 831 -38.91 -15.26 71.33
N ALA A 832 -38.46 -16.29 70.61
CA ALA A 832 -37.71 -16.10 69.37
C ALA A 832 -38.69 -16.02 68.19
N TYR A 833 -38.34 -15.22 67.18
CA TYR A 833 -39.08 -15.13 65.92
C TYR A 833 -38.12 -15.01 64.73
N GLY A 834 -38.59 -15.47 63.57
CA GLY A 834 -37.91 -15.31 62.29
C GLY A 834 -38.94 -15.10 61.20
N ALA A 835 -38.70 -14.12 60.32
CA ALA A 835 -39.60 -13.76 59.24
C ALA A 835 -38.83 -13.35 57.98
N TRP A 836 -39.49 -13.48 56.83
CA TRP A 836 -38.99 -13.08 55.52
C TRP A 836 -40.12 -12.52 54.67
N GLY A 837 -39.81 -11.51 53.87
CA GLY A 837 -40.81 -10.84 53.03
C GLY A 837 -40.22 -10.25 51.76
N ASN A 838 -41.09 -10.05 50.78
CA ASN A 838 -40.78 -9.39 49.51
C ASN A 838 -41.83 -8.32 49.24
N SER A 839 -41.39 -7.13 48.83
CA SER A 839 -42.24 -6.06 48.28
C SER A 839 -41.86 -5.87 46.81
N TRP A 840 -42.83 -5.88 45.90
CA TRP A 840 -42.59 -5.81 44.46
C TRP A 840 -42.46 -4.37 43.97
N SER A 841 -41.73 -4.16 42.87
CA SER A 841 -41.52 -2.83 42.29
C SER A 841 -42.82 -2.18 41.82
N ASP A 842 -42.99 -0.89 42.13
CA ASP A 842 -44.07 -0.04 41.63
C ASP A 842 -43.78 0.57 40.24
N GLY A 843 -42.61 0.25 39.66
CA GLY A 843 -42.11 0.81 38.42
C GLY A 843 -41.34 2.14 38.58
N ASN A 844 -41.13 2.62 39.81
CA ASN A 844 -40.26 3.75 40.13
C ASN A 844 -39.12 3.39 41.10
N ALA A 845 -39.40 2.53 42.09
CA ALA A 845 -38.42 2.00 43.02
C ALA A 845 -38.24 0.48 42.86
N ALA A 846 -37.05 -0.04 43.15
CA ALA A 846 -36.75 -1.47 42.99
C ALA A 846 -37.47 -2.35 44.03
N ALA A 847 -37.68 -3.62 43.68
CA ALA A 847 -38.28 -4.60 44.59
C ALA A 847 -37.36 -4.85 45.81
N VAL A 848 -37.95 -4.96 47.00
CA VAL A 848 -37.22 -5.17 48.27
C VAL A 848 -37.46 -6.58 48.78
N SER A 849 -36.39 -7.33 48.98
CA SER A 849 -36.39 -8.58 49.76
C SER A 849 -35.83 -8.33 51.15
N ARG A 850 -36.41 -8.94 52.20
CA ARG A 850 -35.98 -8.77 53.59
C ARG A 850 -36.07 -10.07 54.40
N SER A 851 -35.20 -10.18 55.40
CA SER A 851 -35.30 -11.16 56.49
C SER A 851 -35.03 -10.51 57.83
N ILE A 852 -35.65 -11.02 58.88
CA ILE A 852 -35.44 -10.58 60.27
C ILE A 852 -35.42 -11.78 61.21
N GLY A 853 -34.45 -11.80 62.12
CA GLY A 853 -34.34 -12.79 63.18
C GLY A 853 -34.11 -12.10 64.52
N GLY A 854 -34.80 -12.53 65.57
CA GLY A 854 -34.67 -11.88 66.87
C GLY A 854 -35.28 -12.65 68.03
N PHE A 855 -35.08 -12.10 69.22
CA PHE A 855 -35.74 -12.57 70.43
C PHE A 855 -36.22 -11.41 71.30
N LEU A 856 -37.38 -11.63 71.91
CA LEU A 856 -37.98 -10.77 72.93
C LEU A 856 -38.03 -11.54 74.23
N LEU A 857 -37.74 -10.86 75.33
CA LEU A 857 -37.96 -11.35 76.69
C LEU A 857 -38.77 -10.34 77.48
N GLY A 858 -39.55 -10.81 78.44
CA GLY A 858 -40.37 -9.92 79.24
C GLY A 858 -40.77 -10.51 80.57
N ALA A 859 -41.26 -9.64 81.43
CA ALA A 859 -41.83 -10.00 82.72
C ALA A 859 -43.10 -9.19 82.98
N ASP A 860 -44.10 -9.85 83.53
CA ASP A 860 -45.39 -9.28 83.87
C ASP A 860 -45.94 -9.88 85.17
N ALA A 861 -46.84 -9.15 85.82
CA ALA A 861 -47.55 -9.60 87.01
C ALA A 861 -49.04 -9.28 86.90
N ALA A 862 -49.85 -10.08 87.59
CA ALA A 862 -51.25 -9.74 87.83
C ALA A 862 -51.34 -8.54 88.78
N LEU A 863 -52.31 -7.65 88.56
CA LEU A 863 -52.59 -6.48 89.38
C LEU A 863 -54.05 -6.52 89.85
N GLY A 864 -54.28 -7.23 90.96
CA GLY A 864 -55.63 -7.65 91.36
C GLY A 864 -56.20 -8.71 90.42
N ASP A 865 -57.52 -8.92 90.48
CA ASP A 865 -58.16 -10.11 89.90
C ASP A 865 -58.35 -10.07 88.37
N ALA A 866 -58.20 -8.89 87.74
CA ALA A 866 -58.60 -8.67 86.34
C ALA A 866 -57.53 -8.04 85.44
N TRP A 867 -56.44 -7.49 86.00
CA TRP A 867 -55.43 -6.75 85.23
C TRP A 867 -54.09 -7.46 85.19
N ARG A 868 -53.34 -7.21 84.12
CA ARG A 868 -51.95 -7.65 83.97
C ARG A 868 -51.13 -6.57 83.30
N VAL A 869 -49.93 -6.32 83.82
CA VAL A 869 -49.00 -5.29 83.32
C VAL A 869 -47.60 -5.87 83.29
N GLY A 870 -46.81 -5.50 82.28
CA GLY A 870 -45.44 -5.95 82.14
C GLY A 870 -44.54 -5.03 81.32
N LEU A 871 -43.27 -5.40 81.33
CA LEU A 871 -42.21 -4.81 80.52
C LEU A 871 -41.62 -5.90 79.64
N ALA A 872 -41.25 -5.53 78.42
CA ALA A 872 -40.52 -6.37 77.48
C ALA A 872 -39.35 -5.59 76.90
N GLY A 873 -38.34 -6.33 76.45
CA GLY A 873 -37.31 -5.81 75.57
C GLY A 873 -36.64 -6.93 74.82
N GLY A 874 -35.80 -6.58 73.85
CA GLY A 874 -35.13 -7.59 73.04
C GLY A 874 -34.20 -6.99 72.01
N TYR A 875 -33.74 -7.87 71.14
CA TYR A 875 -32.86 -7.56 70.05
C TYR A 875 -33.28 -8.36 68.82
N SER A 876 -33.25 -7.71 67.67
CA SER A 876 -33.40 -8.36 66.37
C SER A 876 -32.43 -7.77 65.37
N GLN A 877 -32.00 -8.60 64.43
CA GLN A 877 -31.21 -8.20 63.28
C GLN A 877 -32.07 -8.35 62.03
N SER A 878 -32.11 -7.30 61.22
CA SER A 878 -32.73 -7.31 59.89
C SER A 878 -31.66 -7.23 58.81
N ASP A 879 -31.88 -7.96 57.72
CA ASP A 879 -31.20 -7.83 56.45
C ASP A 879 -32.23 -7.40 55.39
N PHE A 880 -31.86 -6.46 54.51
CA PHE A 880 -32.71 -6.04 53.39
C PHE A 880 -31.88 -5.75 52.13
N SER A 881 -32.43 -6.08 50.97
CA SER A 881 -31.76 -5.94 49.66
C SER A 881 -32.72 -5.57 48.54
N LEU A 882 -32.27 -4.70 47.65
CA LEU A 882 -32.98 -4.30 46.42
C LEU A 882 -32.62 -5.27 45.28
N ASP A 883 -33.63 -5.69 44.51
CA ASP A 883 -33.43 -6.42 43.26
C ASP A 883 -32.82 -5.49 42.19
N GLY A 884 -31.68 -5.88 41.60
CA GLY A 884 -31.01 -5.08 40.56
C GLY A 884 -29.54 -4.85 40.87
N VAL A 885 -29.05 -3.62 40.72
CA VAL A 885 -27.65 -3.24 41.02
C VAL A 885 -27.37 -3.08 42.53
N GLY A 886 -28.24 -3.67 43.36
CA GLY A 886 -27.83 -4.26 44.63
C GLY A 886 -27.47 -3.26 45.72
N GLY A 887 -28.31 -2.25 45.92
CA GLY A 887 -28.37 -1.58 47.21
C GLY A 887 -28.90 -2.53 48.29
N GLY A 888 -28.32 -2.51 49.48
CA GLY A 888 -28.75 -3.34 50.60
C GLY A 888 -28.30 -2.75 51.93
N GLY A 889 -28.76 -3.35 53.02
CA GLY A 889 -28.38 -2.94 54.35
C GLY A 889 -28.77 -3.93 55.44
N THR A 890 -28.23 -3.66 56.62
CA THR A 890 -28.56 -4.36 57.86
C THR A 890 -29.04 -3.36 58.89
N SER A 891 -29.96 -3.77 59.75
CA SER A 891 -30.36 -2.98 60.92
C SER A 891 -30.31 -3.83 62.19
N ASP A 892 -29.53 -3.37 63.16
CA ASP A 892 -29.52 -3.87 64.52
C ASP A 892 -30.57 -3.10 65.34
N ASN A 893 -31.59 -3.81 65.79
CA ASN A 893 -32.78 -3.24 66.43
C ASN A 893 -32.77 -3.55 67.93
N TYR A 894 -32.99 -2.53 68.77
CA TYR A 894 -33.08 -2.66 70.21
C TYR A 894 -34.47 -2.27 70.70
N ASP A 895 -35.26 -3.24 71.15
CA ASP A 895 -36.67 -3.05 71.53
C ASP A 895 -36.83 -2.79 73.03
N VAL A 896 -37.68 -1.82 73.39
CA VAL A 896 -38.24 -1.67 74.74
C VAL A 896 -39.74 -1.40 74.66
N ALA A 897 -40.55 -2.15 75.41
CA ALA A 897 -42.00 -1.96 75.49
C ALA A 897 -42.56 -2.05 76.91
N ILE A 898 -43.61 -1.27 77.15
CA ILE A 898 -44.54 -1.44 78.27
C ILE A 898 -45.89 -1.91 77.73
N TYR A 899 -46.47 -2.93 78.35
CA TYR A 899 -47.74 -3.51 77.89
C TYR A 899 -48.64 -3.88 79.06
N GLY A 900 -49.93 -4.03 78.76
CA GLY A 900 -50.89 -4.55 79.71
C GLY A 900 -52.22 -4.93 79.07
N GLY A 901 -53.13 -5.40 79.92
CA GLY A 901 -54.49 -5.68 79.53
C GLY A 901 -55.37 -6.10 80.69
N THR A 902 -56.64 -6.30 80.37
CA THR A 902 -57.69 -6.74 81.29
C THR A 902 -58.69 -7.63 80.57
N ARG A 903 -59.27 -8.59 81.29
CA ARG A 903 -60.39 -9.43 80.83
C ARG A 903 -61.56 -9.28 81.81
N GLN A 904 -62.73 -8.91 81.29
CA GLN A 904 -63.97 -8.81 82.05
C GLN A 904 -65.04 -9.70 81.41
N GLY A 905 -65.22 -10.89 81.96
CA GLY A 905 -66.04 -11.93 81.34
C GLY A 905 -65.43 -12.39 80.01
N ASP A 906 -66.19 -12.26 78.93
CA ASP A 906 -65.74 -12.59 77.58
C ASP A 906 -65.10 -11.39 76.83
N ALA A 907 -65.18 -10.17 77.37
CA ALA A 907 -64.54 -9.00 76.77
C ALA A 907 -63.08 -8.84 77.24
N SER A 908 -62.17 -8.57 76.31
CA SER A 908 -60.75 -8.34 76.57
C SER A 908 -60.26 -7.01 75.97
N LEU A 909 -59.42 -6.29 76.71
CA LEU A 909 -58.70 -5.11 76.24
C LEU A 909 -57.20 -5.32 76.47
N ARG A 910 -56.38 -5.05 75.45
CA ARG A 910 -54.92 -5.25 75.43
C ARG A 910 -54.29 -3.98 74.86
N PHE A 911 -53.18 -3.50 75.40
CA PHE A 911 -52.52 -2.28 74.90
C PHE A 911 -51.05 -2.23 75.27
N GLY A 912 -50.31 -1.36 74.60
CA GLY A 912 -48.91 -1.10 74.92
C GLY A 912 -48.36 0.11 74.18
N ALA A 913 -47.14 0.48 74.57
CA ALA A 913 -46.31 1.44 73.87
C ALA A 913 -44.88 0.90 73.84
N GLY A 914 -44.18 1.15 72.74
CA GLY A 914 -42.81 0.68 72.53
C GLY A 914 -41.97 1.72 71.81
N TYR A 915 -40.66 1.60 72.02
CA TYR A 915 -39.65 2.33 71.27
C TYR A 915 -38.57 1.34 70.83
N THR A 916 -38.17 1.44 69.57
CA THR A 916 -37.10 0.64 68.98
C THR A 916 -36.03 1.59 68.46
N TRP A 917 -34.79 1.42 68.93
CA TRP A 917 -33.61 2.07 68.32
C TRP A 917 -33.12 1.22 67.16
N HIS A 918 -32.72 1.88 66.07
CA HIS A 918 -32.18 1.24 64.87
C HIS A 918 -30.76 1.77 64.63
N ASP A 919 -29.76 0.90 64.73
CA ASP A 919 -28.43 1.14 64.16
C ASP A 919 -28.44 0.54 62.74
N ILE A 920 -28.24 1.37 61.72
CA ILE A 920 -28.46 1.01 60.32
C ILE A 920 -27.15 1.20 59.54
N ALA A 921 -26.76 0.16 58.80
CA ALA A 921 -25.65 0.22 57.84
C ALA A 921 -26.20 -0.11 56.45
N THR A 922 -25.98 0.77 55.47
CA THR A 922 -26.34 0.54 54.07
C THR A 922 -25.12 0.60 53.16
N GLY A 923 -25.21 -0.12 52.04
CA GLY A 923 -24.27 -0.05 50.93
C GLY A 923 -25.00 -0.11 49.60
N ARG A 924 -24.52 0.65 48.60
CA ARG A 924 -24.98 0.57 47.20
C ARG A 924 -23.81 0.70 46.24
N THR A 925 -23.99 0.22 45.01
CA THR A 925 -23.05 0.45 43.91
C THR A 925 -23.57 1.58 43.03
N ALA A 926 -22.80 2.66 42.88
CA ALA A 926 -23.05 3.68 41.88
C ALA A 926 -22.32 3.30 40.58
N LEU A 927 -23.07 3.18 39.48
CA LEU A 927 -22.52 2.93 38.15
C LEU A 927 -22.14 4.25 37.47
N LEU A 928 -20.93 4.30 36.92
CA LEU A 928 -20.46 5.37 36.03
C LEU A 928 -20.00 4.74 34.70
N PRO A 929 -19.88 5.48 33.59
CA PRO A 929 -19.63 4.87 32.27
C PRO A 929 -18.33 4.07 32.16
N THR A 930 -17.31 4.40 32.97
CA THR A 930 -15.99 3.75 32.94
C THR A 930 -15.59 3.08 34.25
N THR A 931 -16.37 3.26 35.31
CA THR A 931 -16.03 2.86 36.69
C THR A 931 -17.29 2.55 37.51
N ALA A 932 -17.13 1.90 38.66
CA ALA A 932 -18.20 1.78 39.64
C ALA A 932 -17.65 2.18 41.02
N GLU A 933 -18.47 2.87 41.80
CA GLU A 933 -18.13 3.30 43.15
C GLU A 933 -18.98 2.53 44.16
N PHE A 934 -18.33 1.94 45.17
CA PHE A 934 -19.03 1.30 46.29
C PHE A 934 -19.25 2.35 47.37
N LEU A 935 -20.51 2.67 47.62
CA LEU A 935 -20.92 3.73 48.54
C LEU A 935 -21.54 3.11 49.79
N SER A 936 -21.14 3.57 50.96
CA SER A 936 -21.64 3.07 52.25
C SER A 936 -21.95 4.20 53.23
N ALA A 937 -22.96 3.99 54.07
CA ALA A 937 -23.34 4.88 55.16
C ALA A 937 -23.71 4.08 56.41
N ASP A 938 -23.29 4.59 57.57
CA ASP A 938 -23.75 4.17 58.90
C ASP A 938 -24.57 5.32 59.49
N TYR A 939 -25.80 5.04 59.92
CA TYR A 939 -26.73 6.04 60.45
C TYR A 939 -27.70 5.43 61.47
N GLN A 940 -28.44 6.30 62.17
CA GLN A 940 -29.33 5.89 63.24
C GLN A 940 -30.77 6.30 62.95
N GLY A 941 -31.71 5.57 63.54
CA GLY A 941 -33.13 5.86 63.47
C GLY A 941 -33.88 5.37 64.70
N GLY A 942 -35.16 5.72 64.79
CA GLY A 942 -36.01 5.35 65.91
C GLY A 942 -37.47 5.17 65.52
N THR A 943 -38.06 4.04 65.92
CA THR A 943 -39.49 3.76 65.77
C THR A 943 -40.19 3.91 67.12
N ALA A 944 -41.09 4.88 67.24
CA ALA A 944 -42.01 5.02 68.36
C ALA A 944 -43.39 4.48 67.99
N GLN A 945 -43.97 3.61 68.82
CA GLN A 945 -45.31 3.06 68.57
C GLN A 945 -46.21 3.02 69.81
N VAL A 946 -47.51 3.22 69.59
CA VAL A 946 -48.58 3.04 70.60
C VAL A 946 -49.74 2.26 69.98
N PHE A 947 -50.26 1.27 70.70
CA PHE A 947 -51.25 0.35 70.16
C PHE A 947 -52.25 -0.18 71.18
N GLY A 948 -53.41 -0.62 70.68
CA GLY A 948 -54.46 -1.27 71.45
C GLY A 948 -55.25 -2.29 70.65
N GLU A 949 -55.76 -3.33 71.31
CA GLU A 949 -56.67 -4.33 70.79
C GLU A 949 -57.86 -4.51 71.72
N ALA A 950 -59.07 -4.42 71.18
CA ALA A 950 -60.31 -4.82 71.85
C ALA A 950 -60.84 -6.10 71.20
N ALA A 951 -61.27 -7.08 72.02
CA ALA A 951 -61.68 -8.40 71.56
C ALA A 951 -62.82 -8.98 72.41
N TYR A 952 -63.58 -9.92 71.87
CA TYR A 952 -64.72 -10.55 72.56
C TYR A 952 -64.81 -12.05 72.25
N ASP A 953 -64.77 -12.91 73.28
CA ASP A 953 -64.85 -14.36 73.11
C ASP A 953 -66.28 -14.88 72.90
N VAL A 954 -66.47 -15.71 71.88
CA VAL A 954 -67.73 -16.41 71.59
C VAL A 954 -67.48 -17.92 71.65
N ARG A 955 -67.94 -18.54 72.75
CA ARG A 955 -67.71 -19.97 73.04
C ARG A 955 -68.75 -20.84 72.31
N LEU A 956 -68.30 -21.64 71.35
CA LEU A 956 -69.10 -22.53 70.51
C LEU A 956 -68.75 -24.01 70.82
N GLY A 957 -69.17 -24.48 71.99
CA GLY A 957 -68.91 -25.84 72.46
C GLY A 957 -67.44 -26.07 72.79
N ARG A 958 -66.71 -26.78 71.93
CA ARG A 958 -65.25 -27.00 72.06
C ARG A 958 -64.39 -26.00 71.27
N ALA A 959 -65.03 -25.15 70.48
CA ALA A 959 -64.40 -24.08 69.71
C ALA A 959 -64.63 -22.73 70.39
N VAL A 960 -63.72 -21.79 70.21
CA VAL A 960 -63.87 -20.40 70.65
C VAL A 960 -63.51 -19.48 69.50
N LEU A 961 -64.39 -18.52 69.23
CA LEU A 961 -64.27 -17.53 68.17
C LEU A 961 -64.09 -16.15 68.80
N GLU A 962 -62.98 -15.45 68.51
CA GLU A 962 -62.65 -14.14 69.05
C GLU A 962 -62.58 -13.11 67.90
N PRO A 963 -63.68 -12.40 67.55
CA PRO A 963 -63.60 -11.14 66.81
C PRO A 963 -62.79 -10.09 67.59
N TYR A 964 -61.95 -9.34 66.87
CA TYR A 964 -61.10 -8.30 67.43
C TYR A 964 -60.93 -7.08 66.51
N VAL A 965 -60.59 -5.94 67.12
CA VAL A 965 -60.18 -4.71 66.45
C VAL A 965 -58.85 -4.25 67.05
N ASN A 966 -57.82 -4.07 66.22
CA ASN A 966 -56.53 -3.50 66.60
C ASN A 966 -56.36 -2.09 66.01
N LEU A 967 -55.68 -1.22 66.73
CA LEU A 967 -55.23 0.09 66.24
C LEU A 967 -53.79 0.32 66.72
N ALA A 968 -52.92 0.78 65.84
CA ALA A 968 -51.57 1.24 66.18
C ALA A 968 -51.22 2.52 65.43
N TYR A 969 -50.54 3.45 66.10
CA TYR A 969 -49.85 4.57 65.48
C TYR A 969 -48.34 4.31 65.59
N VAL A 970 -47.62 4.44 64.48
CA VAL A 970 -46.19 4.16 64.35
C VAL A 970 -45.52 5.34 63.67
N ASN A 971 -44.57 5.95 64.38
CA ASN A 971 -43.76 7.07 63.91
C ASN A 971 -42.30 6.62 63.82
N LEU A 972 -41.76 6.63 62.61
CA LEU A 972 -40.36 6.35 62.30
C LEU A 972 -39.65 7.67 62.00
N THR A 973 -38.47 7.86 62.58
CA THR A 973 -37.56 8.98 62.29
C THR A 973 -36.19 8.42 61.91
N MET A 974 -35.58 8.95 60.85
CA MET A 974 -34.20 8.63 60.45
C MET A 974 -33.34 9.89 60.54
N ASP A 975 -32.18 9.78 61.16
CA ASP A 975 -31.22 10.90 61.24
C ASP A 975 -30.65 11.23 59.85
N GLY A 976 -30.33 12.50 59.60
CA GLY A 976 -29.64 12.91 58.37
C GLY A 976 -28.19 12.38 58.33
N PHE A 977 -27.76 11.84 57.19
CA PHE A 977 -26.48 11.16 57.03
C PHE A 977 -25.79 11.50 55.69
N TRP A 978 -24.56 11.04 55.52
CA TRP A 978 -23.85 11.11 54.25
C TRP A 978 -23.19 9.77 53.92
N GLU A 979 -23.16 9.44 52.63
CA GLU A 979 -22.42 8.30 52.14
C GLU A 979 -20.93 8.62 52.01
N THR A 980 -20.13 7.56 52.00
CA THR A 980 -18.69 7.60 51.69
C THR A 980 -18.36 6.58 50.62
N GLY A 981 -17.33 6.83 49.81
CA GLY A 981 -16.82 5.86 48.83
C GLY A 981 -16.42 6.43 47.47
N GLY A 982 -16.96 7.59 47.07
CA GLY A 982 -16.64 8.18 45.76
C GLY A 982 -17.37 9.50 45.45
N ALA A 983 -17.29 9.94 44.20
CA ALA A 983 -17.88 11.19 43.71
C ALA A 983 -19.42 11.15 43.58
N ALA A 984 -20.00 9.96 43.51
CA ALA A 984 -21.44 9.70 43.48
C ALA A 984 -22.09 9.59 44.88
N ALA A 985 -21.32 9.83 45.95
CA ALA A 985 -21.82 9.85 47.31
C ALA A 985 -22.87 10.96 47.53
N LEU A 986 -23.98 10.58 48.15
CA LEU A 986 -25.09 11.46 48.50
C LEU A 986 -25.01 11.93 49.95
N THR A 987 -25.51 13.13 50.20
CA THR A 987 -25.92 13.59 51.54
C THR A 987 -27.44 13.52 51.62
N PHE A 988 -27.97 12.89 52.67
CA PHE A 988 -29.40 12.75 52.95
C PHE A 988 -29.81 13.64 54.12
N ALA A 989 -30.95 14.31 53.99
CA ALA A 989 -31.58 15.04 55.08
C ALA A 989 -32.32 14.10 56.06
N GLU A 990 -32.52 14.56 57.29
CA GLU A 990 -33.40 13.92 58.29
C GLU A 990 -34.81 13.69 57.71
N SER A 991 -35.38 12.51 57.93
CA SER A 991 -36.71 12.11 57.44
C SER A 991 -37.61 11.62 58.58
N THR A 992 -38.92 11.66 58.36
CA THR A 992 -39.92 11.20 59.33
C THR A 992 -41.15 10.67 58.61
N MET A 993 -41.62 9.48 59.00
CA MET A 993 -42.78 8.80 58.44
C MET A 993 -43.79 8.47 59.55
N SER A 994 -45.06 8.83 59.36
CA SER A 994 -46.14 8.58 60.34
C SER A 994 -47.28 7.77 59.75
N THR A 995 -47.38 6.49 60.14
CA THR A 995 -48.43 5.57 59.66
C THR A 995 -49.33 5.12 60.81
N THR A 996 -50.63 5.05 60.54
CA THR A 996 -51.63 4.46 61.45
C THR A 996 -52.17 3.18 60.84
N PHE A 997 -52.04 2.05 61.55
CA PHE A 997 -52.56 0.76 61.14
C PHE A 997 -53.83 0.40 61.92
N ASN A 998 -54.90 0.05 61.21
CA ASN A 998 -56.08 -0.60 61.79
C ASN A 998 -56.15 -2.06 61.33
N VAL A 999 -56.54 -2.97 62.22
CA VAL A 999 -56.87 -4.37 61.85
C VAL A 999 -58.27 -4.70 62.32
N LEU A 1000 -59.11 -5.23 61.42
CA LEU A 1000 -60.36 -5.90 61.75
C LEU A 1000 -60.17 -7.40 61.52
N GLY A 1001 -60.39 -8.24 62.53
CA GLY A 1001 -60.13 -9.67 62.38
C GLY A 1001 -60.93 -10.59 63.28
N MET A 1002 -60.73 -11.88 63.07
CA MET A 1002 -61.44 -12.96 63.77
C MET A 1002 -60.50 -14.14 63.97
N ARG A 1003 -60.38 -14.59 65.22
CA ARG A 1003 -59.56 -15.74 65.62
C ARG A 1003 -60.43 -16.94 65.97
N LEU A 1004 -59.94 -18.14 65.70
CA LEU A 1004 -60.55 -19.41 66.06
C LEU A 1004 -59.55 -20.24 66.85
N GLY A 1005 -59.96 -20.79 67.99
CA GLY A 1005 -59.24 -21.83 68.71
C GLY A 1005 -60.09 -23.07 68.90
N GLN A 1006 -59.54 -24.26 68.62
CA GLN A 1006 -60.16 -25.54 68.97
C GLN A 1006 -59.11 -26.58 69.43
N ALA A 1007 -59.52 -27.49 70.33
CA ALA A 1007 -58.73 -28.63 70.77
C ALA A 1007 -59.49 -29.94 70.54
N PHE A 1008 -58.86 -30.87 69.82
CA PHE A 1008 -59.40 -32.19 69.48
C PHE A 1008 -58.69 -33.28 70.30
N ASP A 1009 -59.45 -34.16 70.97
CA ASP A 1009 -58.86 -35.38 71.55
C ASP A 1009 -58.67 -36.40 70.42
N ILE A 1010 -57.44 -36.87 70.22
CA ILE A 1010 -57.10 -37.83 69.14
C ILE A 1010 -56.68 -39.22 69.69
N GLY A 1011 -57.09 -39.52 70.93
CA GLY A 1011 -56.92 -40.82 71.59
C GLY A 1011 -55.74 -40.87 72.58
N ASN A 1012 -55.77 -41.84 73.50
CA ASN A 1012 -54.68 -42.12 74.47
C ASN A 1012 -54.20 -40.92 75.32
N GLY A 1013 -55.02 -39.89 75.50
CA GLY A 1013 -54.66 -38.66 76.22
C GLY A 1013 -53.91 -37.60 75.39
N LEU A 1014 -53.67 -37.87 74.10
CA LEU A 1014 -53.09 -36.93 73.14
C LEU A 1014 -54.16 -35.95 72.63
N GLN A 1015 -53.86 -34.65 72.68
CA GLN A 1015 -54.70 -33.61 72.08
C GLN A 1015 -54.00 -32.93 70.91
N LEU A 1016 -54.75 -32.66 69.84
CA LEU A 1016 -54.38 -31.78 68.74
C LEU A 1016 -54.96 -30.39 69.01
N LEU A 1017 -54.08 -29.40 69.11
CA LEU A 1017 -54.40 -27.98 69.29
C LEU A 1017 -54.35 -27.30 67.91
N THR A 1018 -55.43 -26.62 67.54
CA THR A 1018 -55.51 -25.87 66.28
C THR A 1018 -55.96 -24.45 66.56
N ARG A 1019 -55.28 -23.46 65.98
CA ARG A 1019 -55.74 -22.07 65.98
C ARG A 1019 -55.60 -21.47 64.59
N GLY A 1020 -56.45 -20.49 64.29
CA GLY A 1020 -56.32 -19.67 63.09
C GLY A 1020 -56.72 -18.23 63.37
N SER A 1021 -56.21 -17.30 62.57
CA SER A 1021 -56.62 -15.90 62.51
C SER A 1021 -56.83 -15.51 61.07
N LEU A 1022 -57.86 -14.73 60.80
CA LEU A 1022 -58.00 -13.96 59.56
C LEU A 1022 -58.29 -12.51 59.93
N GLY A 1023 -57.53 -11.58 59.36
CA GLY A 1023 -57.72 -10.15 59.54
C GLY A 1023 -57.53 -9.38 58.24
N TRP A 1024 -58.11 -8.20 58.16
CA TRP A 1024 -57.81 -7.18 57.16
C TRP A 1024 -57.13 -6.02 57.88
N GLN A 1025 -55.95 -5.63 57.40
CA GLN A 1025 -55.20 -4.47 57.84
C GLN A 1025 -55.35 -3.34 56.82
N HIS A 1026 -55.58 -2.12 57.30
CA HIS A 1026 -55.54 -0.90 56.50
C HIS A 1026 -54.55 0.11 57.10
N ALA A 1027 -53.77 0.78 56.26
CA ALA A 1027 -52.79 1.79 56.62
C ALA A 1027 -53.24 3.21 56.20
N PHE A 1028 -53.10 4.17 57.11
CA PHE A 1028 -53.42 5.59 56.91
C PHE A 1028 -52.21 6.48 57.20
N GLY A 1029 -52.16 7.66 56.59
CA GLY A 1029 -51.09 8.63 56.77
C GLY A 1029 -50.01 8.46 55.70
N ASP A 1030 -48.75 8.56 56.11
CA ASP A 1030 -47.63 8.37 55.21
C ASP A 1030 -47.48 6.86 54.93
N ILE A 1031 -47.55 6.49 53.65
CA ILE A 1031 -47.36 5.10 53.18
C ILE A 1031 -46.24 4.96 52.14
N THR A 1032 -45.84 6.04 51.46
CA THR A 1032 -44.69 6.08 50.55
C THR A 1032 -43.54 6.84 51.21
N PRO A 1033 -42.44 6.19 51.61
CA PRO A 1033 -41.31 6.89 52.19
C PRO A 1033 -40.54 7.69 51.14
N GLN A 1034 -39.96 8.81 51.58
CA GLN A 1034 -39.25 9.76 50.72
C GLN A 1034 -38.02 10.29 51.44
N ALA A 1035 -36.86 10.13 50.82
CA ALA A 1035 -35.60 10.69 51.31
C ALA A 1035 -35.19 11.88 50.42
N THR A 1036 -34.67 12.95 51.02
CA THR A 1036 -34.13 14.10 50.27
C THR A 1036 -32.61 14.00 50.23
N ALA A 1037 -32.05 13.90 49.03
CA ALA A 1037 -30.64 13.65 48.76
C ALA A 1037 -29.99 14.80 47.96
N ALA A 1038 -28.66 14.88 47.97
CA ALA A 1038 -27.89 15.75 47.09
C ALA A 1038 -26.50 15.16 46.81
N PHE A 1039 -26.00 15.30 45.58
CA PHE A 1039 -24.59 15.08 45.28
C PHE A 1039 -23.75 16.25 45.79
N LEU A 1040 -22.45 16.04 45.98
CA LEU A 1040 -21.54 17.11 46.40
C LEU A 1040 -21.48 18.25 45.34
N GLY A 1041 -22.15 19.35 45.64
CA GLY A 1041 -22.22 20.54 44.78
C GLY A 1041 -23.36 20.56 43.76
N SER A 1042 -24.34 19.65 43.84
CA SER A 1042 -25.59 19.74 43.06
C SER A 1042 -26.69 20.51 43.81
N SER A 1043 -27.80 20.77 43.13
CA SER A 1043 -29.09 20.95 43.80
C SER A 1043 -29.54 19.67 44.52
N ALA A 1044 -30.40 19.81 45.53
CA ALA A 1044 -31.04 18.69 46.21
C ALA A 1044 -32.22 18.14 45.39
N PHE A 1045 -32.50 16.84 45.56
CA PHE A 1045 -33.56 16.10 44.91
C PHE A 1045 -34.21 15.11 45.87
N THR A 1046 -35.41 14.63 45.56
CA THR A 1046 -36.14 13.66 46.38
C THR A 1046 -36.17 12.32 45.67
N VAL A 1047 -35.89 11.24 46.41
CA VAL A 1047 -36.01 9.85 45.98
C VAL A 1047 -37.12 9.17 46.79
N ALA A 1048 -37.96 8.38 46.15
CA ALA A 1048 -39.02 7.61 46.80
C ALA A 1048 -38.63 6.14 46.91
N GLY A 1049 -38.95 5.53 48.06
CA GLY A 1049 -38.83 4.08 48.28
C GLY A 1049 -40.17 3.37 48.04
N LEU A 1050 -40.19 2.04 48.15
CA LEU A 1050 -41.44 1.28 47.94
C LEU A 1050 -42.54 1.68 48.93
N PRO A 1051 -43.78 1.90 48.47
CA PRO A 1051 -44.91 2.06 49.37
C PRO A 1051 -45.12 0.86 50.29
N ILE A 1052 -45.60 1.13 51.50
CA ILE A 1052 -46.15 0.10 52.39
C ILE A 1052 -47.57 -0.20 51.94
N ALA A 1053 -47.86 -1.49 51.75
CA ALA A 1053 -49.19 -1.99 51.38
C ALA A 1053 -50.32 -1.29 52.15
N GLN A 1054 -51.15 -0.54 51.44
CA GLN A 1054 -52.27 0.19 52.04
C GLN A 1054 -53.31 -0.76 52.63
N ASP A 1055 -53.57 -1.88 51.95
CA ASP A 1055 -54.53 -2.90 52.33
C ASP A 1055 -53.85 -4.27 52.30
N ALA A 1056 -53.96 -5.04 53.39
CA ALA A 1056 -53.35 -6.37 53.48
C ALA A 1056 -54.24 -7.38 54.23
N ALA A 1057 -54.24 -8.62 53.77
CA ALA A 1057 -54.81 -9.76 54.48
C ALA A 1057 -53.78 -10.32 55.48
N LEU A 1058 -54.17 -10.45 56.75
CA LEU A 1058 -53.40 -11.09 57.80
C LEU A 1058 -53.94 -12.50 58.05
N ILE A 1059 -53.05 -13.50 58.06
CA ILE A 1059 -53.39 -14.92 58.23
C ILE A 1059 -52.48 -15.52 59.31
N ASP A 1060 -53.06 -16.07 60.38
CA ASP A 1060 -52.34 -16.98 61.29
C ASP A 1060 -52.86 -18.40 61.13
N ALA A 1061 -51.95 -19.37 61.21
CA ALA A 1061 -52.29 -20.78 61.41
C ALA A 1061 -51.34 -21.39 62.45
N PHE A 1062 -51.90 -22.04 63.48
CA PHE A 1062 -51.15 -22.79 64.48
C PHE A 1062 -51.63 -24.23 64.55
N ILE A 1063 -50.69 -25.16 64.52
CA ILE A 1063 -50.92 -26.57 64.80
C ILE A 1063 -49.96 -27.02 65.91
N GLY A 1064 -50.49 -27.68 66.93
CA GLY A 1064 -49.70 -28.20 68.03
C GLY A 1064 -50.28 -29.48 68.60
N PHE A 1065 -49.45 -30.22 69.34
CA PHE A 1065 -49.80 -31.48 69.95
C PHE A 1065 -49.44 -31.45 71.43
N ARG A 1066 -50.33 -32.01 72.25
CA ARG A 1066 -50.15 -32.20 73.69
C ARG A 1066 -50.05 -33.70 74.00
N PRO A 1067 -48.85 -34.32 73.89
CA PRO A 1067 -48.66 -35.74 74.18
C PRO A 1067 -48.80 -36.11 75.66
N THR A 1068 -48.63 -35.17 76.58
CA THR A 1068 -48.89 -35.35 78.02
C THR A 1068 -49.45 -34.07 78.61
N SER A 1069 -49.96 -34.09 79.84
CA SER A 1069 -50.32 -32.85 80.55
C SER A 1069 -49.15 -31.87 80.76
N ARG A 1070 -47.91 -32.34 80.59
CA ARG A 1070 -46.67 -31.60 80.86
C ARG A 1070 -45.91 -31.12 79.63
N VAL A 1071 -46.25 -31.55 78.43
CA VAL A 1071 -45.52 -31.19 77.22
C VAL A 1071 -46.51 -30.83 76.12
N ASP A 1072 -46.37 -29.63 75.57
CA ASP A 1072 -46.98 -29.24 74.29
C ASP A 1072 -45.85 -28.90 73.30
N PHE A 1073 -46.03 -29.22 72.03
CA PHE A 1073 -45.17 -28.73 70.95
C PHE A 1073 -46.04 -28.20 69.81
N GLY A 1074 -45.57 -27.20 69.06
CA GLY A 1074 -46.35 -26.64 67.96
C GLY A 1074 -45.56 -25.76 67.01
N LEU A 1075 -46.23 -25.39 65.93
CA LEU A 1075 -45.74 -24.51 64.88
C LEU A 1075 -46.82 -23.47 64.57
N ARG A 1076 -46.46 -22.18 64.62
CA ARG A 1076 -47.26 -21.07 64.09
C ARG A 1076 -46.64 -20.63 62.77
N TYR A 1077 -47.49 -20.43 61.77
CA TYR A 1077 -47.22 -19.60 60.60
C TYR A 1077 -48.06 -18.33 60.73
N SER A 1078 -47.47 -17.18 60.41
CA SER A 1078 -48.14 -15.89 60.28
C SER A 1078 -47.78 -15.32 58.92
N GLY A 1079 -48.76 -14.79 58.18
CA GLY A 1079 -48.56 -14.17 56.88
C GLY A 1079 -49.30 -12.85 56.77
N GLN A 1080 -48.65 -11.85 56.15
CA GLN A 1080 -49.28 -10.64 55.63
C GLN A 1080 -49.21 -10.71 54.11
N ILE A 1081 -50.34 -10.54 53.43
CA ILE A 1081 -50.45 -10.68 51.97
C ILE A 1081 -51.21 -9.46 51.43
N ALA A 1082 -50.57 -8.73 50.52
CA ALA A 1082 -51.13 -7.62 49.76
C ALA A 1082 -50.90 -7.85 48.25
N ASP A 1083 -51.41 -6.94 47.41
CA ASP A 1083 -51.19 -6.99 45.95
C ASP A 1083 -49.71 -6.72 45.58
N ASP A 1084 -49.00 -5.95 46.40
CA ASP A 1084 -47.65 -5.42 46.20
C ASP A 1084 -46.61 -5.89 47.23
N ALA A 1085 -47.02 -6.58 48.31
CA ALA A 1085 -46.11 -7.11 49.31
C ALA A 1085 -46.56 -8.43 49.95
N THR A 1086 -45.59 -9.24 50.39
CA THR A 1086 -45.80 -10.40 51.26
C THR A 1086 -44.79 -10.45 52.39
N ASP A 1087 -45.25 -10.78 53.60
CA ASP A 1087 -44.41 -11.11 54.76
C ASP A 1087 -44.85 -12.47 55.33
N ASN A 1088 -43.89 -13.26 55.77
CA ASN A 1088 -44.07 -14.63 56.24
C ASN A 1088 -43.19 -14.86 57.46
N ALA A 1089 -43.80 -15.23 58.58
CA ALA A 1089 -43.11 -15.57 59.81
C ALA A 1089 -43.42 -17.01 60.23
N VAL A 1090 -42.42 -17.70 60.76
CA VAL A 1090 -42.57 -19.05 61.34
C VAL A 1090 -42.02 -19.07 62.76
N GLN A 1091 -42.82 -19.60 63.68
CA GLN A 1091 -42.48 -19.69 65.08
C GLN A 1091 -42.68 -21.13 65.58
N GLY A 1092 -41.61 -21.72 66.11
CA GLY A 1092 -41.67 -22.99 66.85
C GLY A 1092 -42.08 -22.77 68.30
N THR A 1093 -42.82 -23.72 68.87
CA THR A 1093 -43.25 -23.70 70.28
C THR A 1093 -42.90 -25.03 70.94
N LEU A 1094 -42.25 -24.98 72.11
CA LEU A 1094 -41.99 -26.12 72.98
C LEU A 1094 -42.29 -25.71 74.42
N ASP A 1095 -43.37 -26.27 74.97
CA ASP A 1095 -43.86 -25.96 76.30
C ASP A 1095 -43.59 -27.14 77.22
N ILE A 1096 -42.90 -26.91 78.34
CA ILE A 1096 -42.67 -27.94 79.36
C ILE A 1096 -43.17 -27.42 80.72
N ARG A 1097 -44.15 -28.11 81.30
CA ARG A 1097 -44.73 -27.83 82.62
C ARG A 1097 -44.12 -28.78 83.65
N PHE A 1098 -43.52 -28.22 84.70
CA PHE A 1098 -42.83 -28.97 85.77
C PHE A 1098 -43.71 -29.11 87.03
#